data_AF-A0A7S4BYC7-F1
#
_entry.id   AF-A0A7S4BYC7-F1
#
_cell.length_a   1.000
_cell.length_b   1.000
_cell.length_c   1.000
_cell.angle_alpha   90.00
_cell.angle_beta   90.00
_cell.angle_gamma   90.00
#
_symmetry.space_group_name_H-M   'P 1'
#
loop_
_entity.id
_entity.type
_entity.pdbx_description
1 polymer ?
#
loop_
_entity_poly.entity_id
_entity_poly.type
_entity_poly.pdbx_seq_one_letter_code
_entity_poly.pdbx_strand_id
1 'polypeptide(L)'
;MAVLQNCTIASCKAERGGGLCAVEGCTLTLTNCVVISCIAERDSAAFGGGLFAENGCSLTMTNCAVTSSIANSVGRSDGGGFSAKDSCSLTLTNCAISSCIASSDGSVGGGGFSVEDSCTLALTNCTVTNCLAEAGDDESEVYGGGFLAVDNCLLTLTNCAIYNCGASSGGDVFGGGFLAVNACSLTLIKSTINNCVANSTASTDGGGFSATDLCILVLIDCAVIDCVANSNVQTFGGGFSAFDSCSLILRHCEVAFCSANGFSTYGGGLSTEDSCTLTLTDCAVNSCIAAARATLYGGGMFASESCILTLIDCEITSCVAEIALSKVAIVLGGGFSALTSCTLTLTSCKIAFCSAAGFTAHGGGFSAEDSCTLKLTTCMVTNCIAEAGSTAYGGGCSAVGSCSLTLSNCAVTSCVATSNVESEAGGFYLDGGEVTFTNGSSIRNCTAAVGKSFSIIAGSVTIVFPTAVGYWLPQAECSIYRESCPSGNGIETLQCRDQRDACSRLPDAIDGSPPAGCRPSAAVQPCPWKLDQSLLSKRIYAVPAEPVDEDLPFSCVPGYLGSPSEFEQGSPFCAGPCPGGTFCPTDATTSPIPCPAGSFCPPGSSVPRLCPSATFSNETGLESSRQCTPCPLGHACAAGAIEPTPCEAGSYADKPSTTCTLVPAGRYQDRAGQHEYLPCPPGFVCPEGSRTPAACEAGTFSGTINLSTSSGCVAAPAGFYASAGSSVPSPCYAGRFGSSSGYTDGQCEGACAVGHFCPEGSTNATAHLCPAGTYNRFNGGQGIDACTPCPAGLFSAVPGSSVCGECEAGTVAPDTGMSLCARCKEGQYQPLKGMGECRVCAAGTWSLEGQVDCDMCDSGFMKNNTGDSCTNCDSIEGVDCPRDTLLATLKVRKGHWRHSENTRVVYACRNGDAGWTPCVGGRDAGDDGNGYCSSGYQGPVCEVCVNENAYFQESSARCIDCGNVAASVAILVAIAIVVAALIIAAISVVRSSWQPQNAGVARALARVRRSEQIWQQMGLQCKLKQAIGLYQVVAAIPTVFNVSLPDEQYAAW
;
A
#
# COMPACT_ATOMS: atom_id res chain seq x y z
N MET A 1 -1.46 -40.05 2.89
CA MET A 1 -2.53 -39.17 3.40
C MET A 1 -2.20 -38.78 4.82
N ALA A 2 -2.20 -37.49 5.13
CA ALA A 2 -2.01 -36.92 6.47
C ALA A 2 -3.10 -35.89 6.73
N VAL A 3 -3.60 -35.82 7.97
CA VAL A 3 -4.68 -34.92 8.39
C VAL A 3 -4.26 -34.20 9.66
N LEU A 4 -4.39 -32.88 9.65
CA LEU A 4 -4.00 -31.94 10.70
C LEU A 4 -5.21 -31.09 11.08
N GLN A 5 -5.56 -31.01 12.36
CA GLN A 5 -6.74 -30.29 12.82
C GLN A 5 -6.46 -29.51 14.10
N ASN A 6 -6.99 -28.28 14.19
CA ASN A 6 -6.89 -27.40 15.36
C ASN A 6 -5.44 -27.23 15.86
N CYS A 7 -4.52 -26.94 14.94
CA CYS A 7 -3.08 -27.08 15.14
C CYS A 7 -2.29 -25.79 14.82
N THR A 8 -1.21 -25.55 15.54
CA THR A 8 -0.28 -24.44 15.25
C THR A 8 1.10 -24.98 14.90
N ILE A 9 1.64 -24.54 13.78
CA ILE A 9 2.98 -24.87 13.28
C ILE A 9 3.74 -23.55 13.24
N ALA A 10 4.74 -23.40 14.11
CA ALA A 10 5.36 -22.09 14.38
C ALA A 10 6.88 -22.16 14.40
N SER A 11 7.53 -21.12 13.87
CA SER A 11 8.99 -20.91 13.95
C SER A 11 9.84 -22.07 13.39
N CYS A 12 9.29 -22.84 12.45
CA CYS A 12 9.99 -23.92 11.77
C CYS A 12 10.95 -23.38 10.69
N LYS A 13 12.03 -24.12 10.41
CA LYS A 13 13.01 -23.77 9.37
C LYS A 13 13.43 -25.00 8.57
N ALA A 14 13.45 -24.90 7.23
CA ALA A 14 13.82 -25.99 6.32
C ALA A 14 14.44 -25.45 5.00
N GLU A 15 14.99 -26.32 4.15
CA GLU A 15 15.44 -25.95 2.79
C GLU A 15 14.26 -25.81 1.80
N ARG A 16 13.14 -26.50 2.06
CA ARG A 16 11.88 -26.50 1.28
C ARG A 16 10.71 -26.72 2.23
N GLY A 17 9.61 -25.98 2.06
CA GLY A 17 8.40 -26.16 2.88
C GLY A 17 8.65 -25.79 4.34
N GLY A 18 8.94 -24.52 4.60
CA GLY A 18 9.48 -24.02 5.88
C GLY A 18 8.67 -24.43 7.11
N GLY A 19 7.34 -24.58 6.98
CA GLY A 19 6.45 -25.18 7.97
C GLY A 19 6.02 -26.61 7.64
N LEU A 20 5.59 -26.86 6.40
CA LEU A 20 5.22 -28.19 5.90
C LEU A 20 5.76 -28.43 4.48
N CYS A 21 6.30 -29.63 4.25
CA CYS A 21 6.77 -30.11 2.96
C CYS A 21 5.99 -31.37 2.56
N ALA A 22 5.48 -31.40 1.33
CA ALA A 22 4.54 -32.38 0.82
C ALA A 22 5.00 -32.88 -0.56
N VAL A 23 5.47 -34.12 -0.66
CA VAL A 23 6.07 -34.69 -1.88
C VAL A 23 5.53 -36.10 -2.20
N GLU A 24 5.76 -36.58 -3.42
CA GLU A 24 5.48 -37.94 -3.90
C GLU A 24 3.99 -38.37 -3.85
N GLY A 25 3.11 -37.68 -4.59
CA GLY A 25 1.71 -38.09 -4.78
C GLY A 25 0.87 -38.08 -3.50
N CYS A 26 1.31 -37.30 -2.52
CA CYS A 26 0.74 -37.26 -1.18
C CYS A 26 -0.66 -36.63 -1.14
N THR A 27 -1.34 -36.81 -0.01
CA THR A 27 -2.60 -36.11 0.28
C THR A 27 -2.49 -35.49 1.66
N LEU A 28 -2.70 -34.18 1.77
CA LEU A 28 -2.53 -33.41 3.00
C LEU A 28 -3.78 -32.56 3.25
N THR A 29 -4.41 -32.72 4.41
CA THR A 29 -5.62 -31.97 4.78
C THR A 29 -5.41 -31.21 6.09
N LEU A 30 -5.57 -29.89 6.06
CA LEU A 30 -5.54 -29.02 7.25
C LEU A 30 -6.95 -28.48 7.54
N THR A 31 -7.34 -28.39 8.81
CA THR A 31 -8.59 -27.74 9.22
C THR A 31 -8.41 -26.95 10.51
N ASN A 32 -8.78 -25.68 10.52
CA ASN A 32 -8.57 -24.76 11.65
C ASN A 32 -7.11 -24.73 12.14
N CYS A 33 -6.13 -24.79 11.23
CA CYS A 33 -4.70 -24.75 11.58
C CYS A 33 -4.03 -23.43 11.17
N VAL A 34 -2.98 -23.04 11.91
CA VAL A 34 -2.17 -21.85 11.67
C VAL A 34 -0.72 -22.24 11.42
N VAL A 35 -0.15 -21.78 10.31
CA VAL A 35 1.29 -21.85 10.02
C VAL A 35 1.86 -20.44 10.16
N ILE A 36 2.84 -20.23 11.04
CA ILE A 36 3.29 -18.88 11.42
C ILE A 36 4.81 -18.76 11.61
N SER A 37 5.40 -17.71 11.03
CA SER A 37 6.84 -17.40 11.17
C SER A 37 7.75 -18.56 10.74
N CYS A 38 7.31 -19.34 9.76
CA CYS A 38 8.09 -20.43 9.17
C CYS A 38 9.01 -19.91 8.07
N ILE A 39 10.20 -20.51 7.93
CA ILE A 39 11.25 -20.05 7.01
C ILE A 39 11.73 -21.19 6.11
N ALA A 40 11.59 -21.05 4.80
CA ALA A 40 12.37 -21.80 3.83
C ALA A 40 13.66 -21.01 3.53
N GLU A 41 14.84 -21.57 3.80
CA GLU A 41 16.11 -20.91 3.51
C GLU A 41 17.19 -21.87 3.00
N ARG A 42 17.82 -21.48 1.88
CA ARG A 42 18.86 -22.27 1.21
C ARG A 42 19.63 -21.41 0.20
N ASP A 43 20.95 -21.52 0.16
CA ASP A 43 21.81 -20.72 -0.74
C ASP A 43 21.34 -20.74 -2.21
N SER A 44 21.02 -21.92 -2.76
CA SER A 44 20.75 -22.09 -4.20
C SER A 44 19.32 -21.81 -4.65
N ALA A 45 18.32 -22.22 -3.87
CA ALA A 45 16.91 -21.91 -4.11
C ALA A 45 16.05 -22.31 -2.91
N ALA A 46 15.10 -21.45 -2.53
CA ALA A 46 14.15 -21.69 -1.45
C ALA A 46 12.72 -21.73 -1.99
N PHE A 47 11.93 -22.72 -1.57
CA PHE A 47 10.56 -22.91 -2.05
C PHE A 47 9.58 -23.13 -0.89
N GLY A 48 8.49 -22.35 -0.86
CA GLY A 48 7.38 -22.55 0.06
C GLY A 48 7.71 -22.20 1.52
N GLY A 49 7.77 -20.92 1.86
CA GLY A 49 8.13 -20.47 3.21
C GLY A 49 7.17 -20.99 4.30
N GLY A 50 5.88 -21.09 4.00
CA GLY A 50 4.89 -21.78 4.82
C GLY A 50 4.72 -23.24 4.43
N LEU A 51 4.25 -23.49 3.19
CA LEU A 51 4.03 -24.83 2.63
C LEU A 51 4.69 -25.01 1.26
N PHE A 52 5.25 -26.20 1.03
CA PHE A 52 5.74 -26.66 -0.28
C PHE A 52 5.03 -27.94 -0.70
N ALA A 53 4.59 -28.01 -1.97
CA ALA A 53 3.96 -29.17 -2.59
C ALA A 53 4.66 -29.55 -3.91
N GLU A 54 4.97 -30.83 -4.10
CA GLU A 54 5.69 -31.33 -5.29
C GLU A 54 5.15 -32.70 -5.74
N ASN A 55 5.35 -33.03 -7.02
CA ASN A 55 5.13 -34.34 -7.61
C ASN A 55 3.71 -34.92 -7.37
N GLY A 56 2.68 -34.22 -7.84
CA GLY A 56 1.30 -34.70 -7.85
C GLY A 56 0.59 -34.72 -6.49
N CYS A 57 1.12 -34.03 -5.48
CA CYS A 57 0.49 -33.91 -4.18
C CYS A 57 -0.83 -33.13 -4.23
N SER A 58 -1.82 -33.57 -3.44
CA SER A 58 -3.08 -32.86 -3.21
C SER A 58 -3.14 -32.28 -1.80
N LEU A 59 -3.34 -30.96 -1.71
CA LEU A 59 -3.44 -30.18 -0.47
C LEU A 59 -4.84 -29.58 -0.35
N THR A 60 -5.50 -29.81 0.79
CA THR A 60 -6.78 -29.18 1.12
C THR A 60 -6.67 -28.42 2.44
N MET A 61 -7.12 -27.18 2.50
CA MET A 61 -7.13 -26.37 3.72
C MET A 61 -8.49 -25.70 3.93
N THR A 62 -9.00 -25.72 5.16
CA THR A 62 -10.29 -25.11 5.50
C THR A 62 -10.21 -24.35 6.82
N ASN A 63 -10.59 -23.06 6.80
CA ASN A 63 -10.48 -22.13 7.93
C ASN A 63 -9.05 -22.02 8.51
N CYS A 64 -8.04 -22.10 7.65
CA CYS A 64 -6.62 -22.10 8.05
C CYS A 64 -5.96 -20.74 7.79
N ALA A 65 -4.86 -20.46 8.49
CA ALA A 65 -4.04 -19.28 8.25
C ALA A 65 -2.58 -19.65 7.94
N VAL A 66 -1.93 -18.90 7.04
CA VAL A 66 -0.48 -18.96 6.78
C VAL A 66 0.06 -17.53 6.84
N THR A 67 0.88 -17.23 7.84
CA THR A 67 1.16 -15.84 8.23
C THR A 67 2.63 -15.60 8.55
N SER A 68 3.20 -14.50 8.06
CA SER A 68 4.59 -14.10 8.34
C SER A 68 5.63 -15.16 7.94
N SER A 69 5.32 -15.99 6.94
CA SER A 69 6.22 -17.02 6.41
C SER A 69 7.16 -16.44 5.35
N ILE A 70 8.40 -16.94 5.31
CA ILE A 70 9.47 -16.37 4.48
C ILE A 70 10.13 -17.46 3.65
N ALA A 71 10.36 -17.19 2.35
CA ALA A 71 11.29 -17.93 1.51
C ALA A 71 12.50 -17.03 1.21
N ASN A 72 13.72 -17.48 1.53
CA ASN A 72 14.97 -16.71 1.39
C ASN A 72 16.09 -17.52 0.72
N SER A 73 16.77 -16.97 -0.30
CA SER A 73 17.92 -17.62 -0.93
C SER A 73 18.88 -16.63 -1.58
N VAL A 74 20.12 -17.03 -1.86
CA VAL A 74 21.01 -16.22 -2.72
C VAL A 74 20.65 -16.42 -4.21
N GLY A 75 20.23 -17.64 -4.59
CA GLY A 75 19.72 -17.96 -5.93
C GLY A 75 18.26 -17.55 -6.15
N ARG A 76 17.35 -18.51 -6.37
CA ARG A 76 15.93 -18.26 -6.70
C ARG A 76 14.97 -18.60 -5.57
N SER A 77 14.08 -17.67 -5.20
CA SER A 77 13.11 -17.85 -4.12
C SER A 77 11.67 -17.83 -4.64
N ASP A 78 10.92 -18.94 -4.48
CA ASP A 78 9.51 -19.01 -4.88
C ASP A 78 8.56 -19.30 -3.71
N GLY A 79 7.44 -18.57 -3.63
CA GLY A 79 6.32 -18.94 -2.77
C GLY A 79 6.53 -18.65 -1.30
N GLY A 80 6.53 -17.38 -0.89
CA GLY A 80 6.74 -16.99 0.52
C GLY A 80 5.73 -17.63 1.48
N GLY A 81 4.46 -17.73 1.05
CA GLY A 81 3.43 -18.52 1.73
C GLY A 81 3.40 -19.98 1.24
N PHE A 82 3.20 -20.15 -0.06
CA PHE A 82 3.01 -21.45 -0.73
C PHE A 82 3.85 -21.55 -2.00
N SER A 83 4.49 -22.70 -2.24
CA SER A 83 5.00 -23.06 -3.56
C SER A 83 4.50 -24.46 -3.94
N ALA A 84 4.05 -24.62 -5.18
CA ALA A 84 3.47 -25.84 -5.73
C ALA A 84 4.04 -26.12 -7.12
N LYS A 85 4.68 -27.28 -7.31
CA LYS A 85 5.30 -27.70 -8.59
C LYS A 85 4.93 -29.14 -8.95
N ASP A 86 5.25 -29.56 -10.17
CA ASP A 86 4.96 -30.88 -10.76
C ASP A 86 3.50 -31.36 -10.54
N SER A 87 2.52 -30.71 -11.18
CA SER A 87 1.12 -31.17 -11.29
C SER A 87 0.37 -31.42 -9.96
N CYS A 88 0.67 -30.65 -8.92
CA CYS A 88 -0.06 -30.66 -7.65
C CYS A 88 -1.47 -30.05 -7.75
N SER A 89 -2.29 -30.28 -6.71
CA SER A 89 -3.64 -29.69 -6.60
C SER A 89 -3.91 -29.11 -5.22
N LEU A 90 -4.13 -27.80 -5.16
CA LEU A 90 -4.31 -27.01 -3.95
C LEU A 90 -5.76 -26.49 -3.90
N THR A 91 -6.46 -26.77 -2.80
CA THR A 91 -7.82 -26.26 -2.56
C THR A 91 -7.91 -25.62 -1.18
N LEU A 92 -8.13 -24.31 -1.11
CA LEU A 92 -8.23 -23.55 0.13
C LEU A 92 -9.60 -22.88 0.24
N THR A 93 -10.25 -23.00 1.40
CA THR A 93 -11.58 -22.43 1.67
C THR A 93 -11.59 -21.68 3.00
N ASN A 94 -12.07 -20.43 2.99
CA ASN A 94 -12.08 -19.52 4.15
C ASN A 94 -10.68 -19.33 4.78
N CYS A 95 -9.62 -19.30 3.97
CA CYS A 95 -8.24 -19.24 4.45
C CYS A 95 -7.65 -17.82 4.36
N ALA A 96 -6.78 -17.48 5.32
CA ALA A 96 -6.04 -16.22 5.35
C ALA A 96 -4.54 -16.45 5.09
N ILE A 97 -3.98 -15.74 4.11
CA ILE A 97 -2.56 -15.75 3.78
C ILE A 97 -2.07 -14.31 3.94
N SER A 98 -1.11 -14.04 4.82
CA SER A 98 -0.75 -12.64 5.11
C SER A 98 0.67 -12.40 5.56
N SER A 99 1.27 -11.29 5.12
CA SER A 99 2.64 -10.90 5.47
C SER A 99 3.70 -11.95 5.09
N CYS A 100 3.41 -12.75 4.06
CA CYS A 100 4.36 -13.73 3.53
C CYS A 100 5.32 -13.06 2.54
N ILE A 101 6.60 -13.44 2.59
CA ILE A 101 7.66 -12.80 1.81
C ILE A 101 8.44 -13.87 1.04
N ALA A 102 8.60 -13.69 -0.27
CA ALA A 102 9.66 -14.33 -1.05
C ALA A 102 10.76 -13.29 -1.30
N SER A 103 12.01 -13.64 -1.05
CA SER A 103 13.14 -12.76 -1.33
C SER A 103 14.38 -13.55 -1.72
N SER A 104 15.19 -12.98 -2.61
CA SER A 104 16.52 -13.48 -2.94
C SER A 104 17.40 -12.43 -3.59
N ASP A 105 18.72 -12.65 -3.61
CA ASP A 105 19.61 -11.80 -4.40
C ASP A 105 19.32 -12.00 -5.91
N GLY A 106 19.15 -13.25 -6.35
CA GLY A 106 18.60 -13.64 -7.66
C GLY A 106 17.06 -13.58 -7.77
N SER A 107 16.51 -14.09 -8.88
CA SER A 107 15.09 -13.94 -9.27
C SER A 107 14.08 -14.46 -8.23
N VAL A 108 12.96 -13.76 -8.05
CA VAL A 108 11.93 -14.08 -7.04
C VAL A 108 10.57 -14.38 -7.70
N GLY A 109 9.83 -15.36 -7.17
CA GLY A 109 8.49 -15.71 -7.62
C GLY A 109 7.43 -15.75 -6.51
N GLY A 110 6.30 -15.06 -6.66
CA GLY A 110 5.09 -15.32 -5.89
C GLY A 110 5.20 -15.17 -4.37
N GLY A 111 5.22 -13.93 -3.84
CA GLY A 111 5.34 -13.66 -2.39
C GLY A 111 4.29 -14.36 -1.51
N GLY A 112 3.06 -14.51 -2.02
CA GLY A 112 2.00 -15.32 -1.40
C GLY A 112 2.01 -16.77 -1.91
N PHE A 113 1.90 -16.96 -3.23
CA PHE A 113 1.80 -18.25 -3.90
C PHE A 113 2.69 -18.32 -5.15
N SER A 114 3.42 -19.42 -5.32
CA SER A 114 3.90 -19.87 -6.65
C SER A 114 3.23 -21.19 -7.05
N VAL A 115 2.81 -21.30 -8.31
CA VAL A 115 2.06 -22.42 -8.88
C VAL A 115 2.63 -22.72 -10.26
N GLU A 116 3.37 -23.82 -10.40
CA GLU A 116 4.21 -24.12 -11.58
C GLU A 116 3.92 -25.53 -12.12
N ASP A 117 4.32 -25.83 -13.36
CA ASP A 117 4.30 -27.18 -13.95
C ASP A 117 2.91 -27.88 -13.93
N SER A 118 1.91 -27.26 -14.53
CA SER A 118 0.52 -27.76 -14.64
C SER A 118 -0.20 -28.01 -13.29
N CYS A 119 0.23 -27.31 -12.23
CA CYS A 119 -0.46 -27.30 -10.96
C CYS A 119 -1.86 -26.66 -11.05
N THR A 120 -2.73 -27.00 -10.08
CA THR A 120 -4.07 -26.42 -9.94
C THR A 120 -4.23 -25.75 -8.57
N LEU A 121 -4.83 -24.56 -8.54
CA LEU A 121 -5.09 -23.80 -7.31
C LEU A 121 -6.53 -23.25 -7.30
N ALA A 122 -7.34 -23.73 -6.36
CA ALA A 122 -8.68 -23.24 -6.10
C ALA A 122 -8.73 -22.49 -4.75
N LEU A 123 -9.11 -21.21 -4.77
CA LEU A 123 -9.37 -20.40 -3.57
C LEU A 123 -10.86 -20.03 -3.50
N THR A 124 -11.49 -20.20 -2.34
CA THR A 124 -12.88 -19.78 -2.09
C THR A 124 -12.98 -19.03 -0.76
N ASN A 125 -13.50 -17.80 -0.77
CA ASN A 125 -13.58 -16.93 0.42
C ASN A 125 -12.22 -16.67 1.10
N CYS A 126 -11.13 -16.62 0.34
CA CYS A 126 -9.78 -16.48 0.90
C CYS A 126 -9.27 -15.04 0.81
N THR A 127 -8.48 -14.63 1.79
CA THR A 127 -7.80 -13.32 1.82
C THR A 127 -6.30 -13.50 1.64
N VAL A 128 -5.67 -12.73 0.75
CA VAL A 128 -4.21 -12.68 0.54
C VAL A 128 -3.75 -11.24 0.75
N THR A 129 -3.01 -10.95 1.82
CA THR A 129 -2.77 -9.56 2.24
C THR A 129 -1.33 -9.26 2.64
N ASN A 130 -0.77 -8.16 2.12
CA ASN A 130 0.59 -7.71 2.44
C ASN A 130 1.67 -8.77 2.09
N CYS A 131 1.48 -9.54 1.02
CA CYS A 131 2.47 -10.52 0.56
C CYS A 131 3.42 -9.90 -0.46
N LEU A 132 4.72 -10.14 -0.32
CA LEU A 132 5.77 -9.39 -1.02
C LEU A 132 6.77 -10.31 -1.72
N ALA A 133 7.24 -9.90 -2.90
CA ALA A 133 8.34 -10.51 -3.64
C ALA A 133 9.47 -9.46 -3.84
N GLU A 134 10.61 -9.65 -3.18
CA GLU A 134 11.67 -8.62 -3.07
C GLU A 134 13.03 -9.17 -3.52
N ALA A 135 13.52 -8.77 -4.70
CA ALA A 135 14.86 -9.15 -5.18
C ALA A 135 15.94 -8.14 -4.76
N GLY A 136 17.13 -8.65 -4.40
CA GLY A 136 18.22 -7.88 -3.81
C GLY A 136 19.19 -7.22 -4.80
N ASP A 137 19.46 -7.85 -5.95
CA ASP A 137 20.44 -7.34 -6.92
C ASP A 137 19.83 -6.38 -7.98
N ASP A 138 20.66 -5.47 -8.49
CA ASP A 138 20.30 -4.43 -9.46
C ASP A 138 19.78 -4.98 -10.82
N GLU A 139 20.04 -6.24 -11.14
CA GLU A 139 19.69 -6.91 -12.42
C GLU A 139 18.65 -8.04 -12.26
N SER A 140 18.20 -8.35 -11.04
CA SER A 140 17.32 -9.51 -10.78
C SER A 140 15.85 -9.25 -11.08
N GLU A 141 15.18 -10.24 -11.67
CA GLU A 141 13.77 -10.19 -12.09
C GLU A 141 12.81 -10.66 -10.99
N VAL A 142 11.60 -10.07 -10.94
CA VAL A 142 10.54 -10.51 -10.02
C VAL A 142 9.26 -10.88 -10.76
N TYR A 143 8.76 -12.06 -10.46
CA TYR A 143 7.62 -12.70 -11.12
C TYR A 143 6.45 -12.87 -10.14
N GLY A 144 5.51 -11.92 -10.13
CA GLY A 144 4.28 -11.98 -9.32
C GLY A 144 4.46 -11.64 -7.84
N GLY A 145 4.07 -10.45 -7.41
CA GLY A 145 4.20 -10.00 -6.01
C GLY A 145 3.36 -10.82 -5.02
N GLY A 146 2.08 -11.02 -5.33
CA GLY A 146 1.19 -11.90 -4.56
C GLY A 146 1.16 -13.34 -5.08
N PHE A 147 1.07 -13.51 -6.40
CA PHE A 147 0.87 -14.79 -7.07
C PHE A 147 1.73 -14.94 -8.32
N LEU A 148 2.36 -16.10 -8.47
CA LEU A 148 3.00 -16.57 -9.69
C LEU A 148 2.28 -17.82 -10.22
N ALA A 149 1.94 -17.83 -11.51
CA ALA A 149 1.46 -19.00 -12.25
C ALA A 149 2.29 -19.21 -13.53
N VAL A 150 2.89 -20.40 -13.70
CA VAL A 150 3.76 -20.72 -14.85
C VAL A 150 3.45 -22.11 -15.40
N ASP A 151 3.56 -22.28 -16.72
CA ASP A 151 3.48 -23.56 -17.44
C ASP A 151 2.16 -24.33 -17.23
N ASN A 152 1.13 -23.93 -17.98
CA ASN A 152 -0.16 -24.63 -18.13
C ASN A 152 -0.96 -24.79 -16.82
N CYS A 153 -0.69 -23.98 -15.80
CA CYS A 153 -1.42 -24.02 -14.53
C CYS A 153 -2.87 -23.52 -14.65
N LEU A 154 -3.76 -24.08 -13.83
CA LEU A 154 -5.17 -23.70 -13.74
C LEU A 154 -5.49 -23.12 -12.36
N LEU A 155 -5.78 -21.82 -12.33
CA LEU A 155 -6.10 -21.08 -11.12
C LEU A 155 -7.58 -20.65 -11.14
N THR A 156 -8.27 -20.78 -10.01
CA THR A 156 -9.68 -20.35 -9.85
C THR A 156 -9.90 -19.71 -8.49
N LEU A 157 -10.26 -18.42 -8.49
CA LEU A 157 -10.44 -17.60 -7.30
C LEU A 157 -11.90 -17.13 -7.25
N THR A 158 -12.63 -17.50 -6.19
CA THR A 158 -14.05 -17.13 -6.01
C THR A 158 -14.27 -16.42 -4.68
N ASN A 159 -14.83 -15.20 -4.74
CA ASN A 159 -15.07 -14.35 -3.56
C ASN A 159 -13.78 -14.11 -2.74
N CYS A 160 -12.66 -13.84 -3.43
CA CYS A 160 -11.35 -13.66 -2.83
C CYS A 160 -10.91 -12.20 -2.77
N ALA A 161 -10.07 -11.89 -1.80
CA ALA A 161 -9.63 -10.54 -1.47
C ALA A 161 -8.09 -10.46 -1.49
N ILE A 162 -7.52 -9.74 -2.45
CA ILE A 162 -6.07 -9.57 -2.62
C ILE A 162 -5.72 -8.10 -2.39
N TYR A 163 -4.95 -7.79 -1.34
CA TYR A 163 -4.72 -6.43 -0.86
C TYR A 163 -3.26 -6.19 -0.49
N ASN A 164 -2.69 -5.03 -0.85
CA ASN A 164 -1.34 -4.62 -0.46
C ASN A 164 -0.23 -5.60 -0.88
N CYS A 165 -0.42 -6.41 -1.93
CA CYS A 165 0.65 -7.27 -2.44
C CYS A 165 1.64 -6.44 -3.27
N GLY A 166 2.90 -6.87 -3.34
CA GLY A 166 3.88 -6.10 -4.09
C GLY A 166 5.08 -6.90 -4.59
N ALA A 167 5.68 -6.38 -5.66
CA ALA A 167 6.90 -6.90 -6.27
C ALA A 167 7.91 -5.75 -6.42
N SER A 168 9.17 -5.97 -6.03
CA SER A 168 10.21 -4.95 -6.17
C SER A 168 11.60 -5.50 -6.42
N SER A 169 12.34 -4.87 -7.33
CA SER A 169 13.70 -5.26 -7.73
C SER A 169 14.46 -4.15 -8.43
N GLY A 170 15.77 -4.37 -8.65
CA GLY A 170 16.55 -3.61 -9.61
C GLY A 170 16.12 -3.90 -11.05
N GLY A 171 16.16 -5.18 -11.44
CA GLY A 171 15.74 -5.68 -12.75
C GLY A 171 14.21 -5.69 -12.94
N ASP A 172 13.75 -6.22 -14.07
CA ASP A 172 12.36 -6.10 -14.51
C ASP A 172 11.34 -6.78 -13.55
N VAL A 173 10.17 -6.16 -13.38
CA VAL A 173 9.07 -6.68 -12.54
C VAL A 173 7.85 -7.03 -13.38
N PHE A 174 7.44 -8.29 -13.30
CA PHE A 174 6.28 -8.83 -13.99
C PHE A 174 5.17 -9.15 -12.97
N GLY A 175 4.16 -8.28 -12.86
CA GLY A 175 2.96 -8.47 -12.04
C GLY A 175 3.12 -8.09 -10.55
N GLY A 176 2.68 -6.90 -10.15
CA GLY A 176 2.73 -6.46 -8.75
C GLY A 176 1.77 -7.23 -7.81
N GLY A 177 0.61 -7.67 -8.32
CA GLY A 177 -0.31 -8.56 -7.62
C GLY A 177 -0.24 -10.01 -8.11
N PHE A 178 -0.34 -10.22 -9.42
CA PHE A 178 -0.36 -11.52 -10.08
C PHE A 178 0.49 -11.52 -11.36
N LEU A 179 1.13 -12.66 -11.65
CA LEU A 179 1.67 -13.01 -12.97
C LEU A 179 1.11 -14.35 -13.46
N ALA A 180 0.83 -14.45 -14.75
CA ALA A 180 0.56 -15.71 -15.47
C ALA A 180 1.46 -15.84 -16.72
N VAL A 181 2.12 -16.98 -16.88
CA VAL A 181 3.09 -17.26 -17.98
C VAL A 181 2.84 -18.64 -18.58
N ASN A 182 3.12 -18.83 -19.87
CA ASN A 182 3.08 -20.10 -20.60
C ASN A 182 1.74 -20.85 -20.50
N ALA A 183 0.73 -20.36 -21.22
CA ALA A 183 -0.58 -20.99 -21.42
C ALA A 183 -1.35 -21.29 -20.11
N CYS A 184 -1.07 -20.57 -19.04
CA CYS A 184 -1.87 -20.64 -17.81
C CYS A 184 -3.30 -20.12 -18.04
N SER A 185 -4.26 -20.72 -17.33
CA SER A 185 -5.64 -20.26 -17.32
C SER A 185 -6.03 -19.81 -15.92
N LEU A 186 -6.48 -18.56 -15.79
CA LEU A 186 -6.88 -17.95 -14.53
C LEU A 186 -8.33 -17.45 -14.62
N THR A 187 -9.16 -17.90 -13.70
CA THR A 187 -10.54 -17.43 -13.55
C THR A 187 -10.75 -16.76 -12.20
N LEU A 188 -11.10 -15.48 -12.20
CA LEU A 188 -11.50 -14.70 -11.03
C LEU A 188 -13.01 -14.42 -11.08
N ILE A 189 -13.71 -14.70 -9.98
CA ILE A 189 -15.14 -14.45 -9.83
C ILE A 189 -15.37 -13.70 -8.52
N LYS A 190 -16.07 -12.56 -8.56
CA LYS A 190 -16.45 -11.76 -7.37
C LYS A 190 -15.27 -11.44 -6.45
N SER A 191 -14.10 -11.23 -7.06
CA SER A 191 -12.83 -11.09 -6.34
C SER A 191 -12.24 -9.70 -6.58
N THR A 192 -11.59 -9.15 -5.56
CA THR A 192 -11.00 -7.81 -5.57
C THR A 192 -9.49 -7.89 -5.48
N ILE A 193 -8.81 -7.14 -6.35
CA ILE A 193 -7.38 -6.84 -6.26
C ILE A 193 -7.27 -5.35 -5.93
N ASN A 194 -6.59 -4.98 -4.84
CA ASN A 194 -6.49 -3.59 -4.43
C ASN A 194 -5.09 -3.22 -3.90
N ASN A 195 -4.65 -1.99 -4.23
CA ASN A 195 -3.39 -1.41 -3.75
C ASN A 195 -2.19 -2.36 -3.95
N CYS A 196 -2.13 -3.04 -5.10
CA CYS A 196 -1.00 -3.88 -5.47
C CYS A 196 0.05 -3.07 -6.22
N VAL A 197 1.34 -3.29 -5.94
CA VAL A 197 2.42 -2.39 -6.39
C VAL A 197 3.59 -3.14 -7.04
N ALA A 198 3.93 -2.79 -8.28
CA ALA A 198 5.17 -3.18 -8.95
C ALA A 198 6.17 -2.01 -8.94
N ASN A 199 7.40 -2.23 -8.47
CA ASN A 199 8.48 -1.22 -8.44
C ASN A 199 9.79 -1.78 -9.01
N SER A 200 10.20 -1.34 -10.19
CA SER A 200 11.50 -1.70 -10.80
C SER A 200 12.42 -0.49 -10.94
N THR A 201 13.73 -0.71 -11.02
CA THR A 201 14.65 0.30 -11.57
C THR A 201 14.86 0.17 -13.08
N ALA A 202 14.57 -1.01 -13.66
CA ALA A 202 14.42 -1.28 -15.08
C ALA A 202 12.96 -1.01 -15.52
N SER A 203 12.21 -2.04 -15.93
CA SER A 203 10.85 -1.99 -16.49
C SER A 203 9.80 -2.66 -15.58
N THR A 204 8.52 -2.32 -15.75
CA THR A 204 7.42 -2.94 -15.00
C THR A 204 6.19 -3.23 -15.85
N ASP A 205 5.71 -4.47 -15.76
CA ASP A 205 4.50 -4.96 -16.42
C ASP A 205 3.43 -5.26 -15.37
N GLY A 206 2.30 -4.53 -15.39
CA GLY A 206 1.11 -4.90 -14.64
C GLY A 206 1.20 -4.64 -13.14
N GLY A 207 0.85 -3.43 -12.69
CA GLY A 207 0.85 -3.11 -11.25
C GLY A 207 -0.09 -4.00 -10.42
N GLY A 208 -1.26 -4.32 -10.97
CA GLY A 208 -2.17 -5.33 -10.41
C GLY A 208 -1.94 -6.74 -10.98
N PHE A 209 -1.86 -6.84 -12.30
CA PHE A 209 -1.91 -8.10 -13.03
C PHE A 209 -1.06 -8.06 -14.31
N SER A 210 -0.28 -9.12 -14.57
CA SER A 210 0.39 -9.33 -15.87
C SER A 210 0.15 -10.74 -16.43
N ALA A 211 0.05 -10.86 -17.75
CA ALA A 211 0.02 -12.14 -18.47
C ALA A 211 0.94 -12.12 -19.71
N THR A 212 1.60 -13.23 -19.99
CA THR A 212 2.28 -13.46 -21.28
C THR A 212 2.18 -14.92 -21.73
N ASP A 213 2.63 -15.21 -22.96
CA ASP A 213 2.68 -16.50 -23.62
C ASP A 213 1.33 -17.24 -23.61
N LEU A 214 0.37 -16.81 -24.46
CA LEU A 214 -0.90 -17.52 -24.74
C LEU A 214 -1.82 -17.76 -23.51
N CYS A 215 -1.62 -17.05 -22.40
CA CYS A 215 -2.47 -17.19 -21.21
C CYS A 215 -3.92 -16.74 -21.44
N ILE A 216 -4.85 -17.34 -20.70
CA ILE A 216 -6.29 -17.03 -20.77
C ILE A 216 -6.77 -16.53 -19.41
N LEU A 217 -7.20 -15.27 -19.37
CA LEU A 217 -7.64 -14.57 -18.17
C LEU A 217 -9.14 -14.26 -18.25
N VAL A 218 -9.93 -14.75 -17.30
CA VAL A 218 -11.38 -14.54 -17.21
C VAL A 218 -11.76 -13.92 -15.88
N LEU A 219 -12.30 -12.70 -15.91
CA LEU A 219 -12.77 -11.95 -14.75
C LEU A 219 -14.28 -11.71 -14.84
N ILE A 220 -15.02 -12.00 -13.77
CA ILE A 220 -16.48 -11.83 -13.70
C ILE A 220 -16.86 -11.21 -12.36
N ASP A 221 -17.57 -10.08 -12.38
CA ASP A 221 -18.00 -9.33 -11.21
C ASP A 221 -16.81 -8.89 -10.31
N CYS A 222 -15.65 -8.60 -10.93
CA CYS A 222 -14.37 -8.35 -10.28
C CYS A 222 -13.93 -6.88 -10.31
N ALA A 223 -13.13 -6.46 -9.32
CA ALA A 223 -12.60 -5.11 -9.24
C ALA A 223 -11.07 -5.10 -9.07
N VAL A 224 -10.37 -4.23 -9.82
CA VAL A 224 -8.93 -3.96 -9.71
C VAL A 224 -8.74 -2.48 -9.47
N ILE A 225 -8.32 -2.11 -8.25
CA ILE A 225 -8.41 -0.73 -7.75
C ILE A 225 -7.08 -0.29 -7.12
N ASP A 226 -6.67 0.96 -7.29
CA ASP A 226 -5.47 1.56 -6.66
C ASP A 226 -4.13 0.84 -6.99
N CYS A 227 -4.09 -0.02 -8.01
CA CYS A 227 -2.87 -0.75 -8.38
C CYS A 227 -1.87 0.14 -9.11
N VAL A 228 -0.58 0.02 -8.82
CA VAL A 228 0.47 0.93 -9.29
C VAL A 228 1.65 0.17 -9.90
N ALA A 229 2.13 0.60 -11.06
CA ALA A 229 3.38 0.16 -11.68
C ALA A 229 4.35 1.35 -11.77
N ASN A 230 5.57 1.20 -11.26
CA ASN A 230 6.60 2.26 -11.23
C ASN A 230 7.94 1.73 -11.76
N SER A 231 8.48 2.41 -12.78
CA SER A 231 9.78 2.07 -13.37
C SER A 231 10.64 3.32 -13.64
N ASN A 232 11.92 3.14 -13.96
CA ASN A 232 12.73 4.21 -14.57
C ASN A 232 12.90 4.04 -16.10
N VAL A 233 12.39 2.96 -16.70
CA VAL A 233 12.53 2.65 -18.13
C VAL A 233 11.15 2.56 -18.78
N GLN A 234 10.56 1.38 -18.94
CA GLN A 234 9.24 1.18 -19.54
C GLN A 234 8.21 0.71 -18.51
N THR A 235 6.96 1.15 -18.66
CA THR A 235 5.86 0.78 -17.77
C THR A 235 4.62 0.45 -18.58
N PHE A 236 4.11 -0.77 -18.43
CA PHE A 236 2.95 -1.26 -19.17
C PHE A 236 1.83 -1.64 -18.18
N GLY A 237 0.71 -0.93 -18.18
CA GLY A 237 -0.47 -1.29 -17.39
C GLY A 237 -0.35 -1.07 -15.88
N GLY A 238 -0.96 0.00 -15.33
CA GLY A 238 -1.07 0.16 -13.87
C GLY A 238 -1.98 -0.89 -13.23
N GLY A 239 -3.05 -1.29 -13.92
CA GLY A 239 -3.96 -2.37 -13.51
C GLY A 239 -3.60 -3.71 -14.15
N PHE A 240 -3.60 -3.78 -15.49
CA PHE A 240 -3.37 -4.99 -16.28
C PHE A 240 -2.35 -4.78 -17.41
N SER A 241 -1.47 -5.74 -17.63
CA SER A 241 -0.69 -5.94 -18.86
C SER A 241 -0.96 -7.32 -19.47
N ALA A 242 -0.86 -7.42 -20.79
CA ALA A 242 -0.96 -8.70 -21.53
C ALA A 242 -0.12 -8.69 -22.80
N PHE A 243 0.68 -9.73 -23.01
CA PHE A 243 1.60 -9.88 -24.14
C PHE A 243 1.44 -11.26 -24.82
N ASP A 244 2.18 -11.50 -25.90
CA ASP A 244 2.31 -12.77 -26.63
C ASP A 244 0.98 -13.54 -26.82
N SER A 245 0.02 -12.88 -27.48
CA SER A 245 -1.26 -13.45 -27.90
C SER A 245 -2.15 -14.00 -26.77
N CYS A 246 -2.05 -13.44 -25.56
CA CYS A 246 -2.98 -13.71 -24.46
C CYS A 246 -4.43 -13.31 -24.78
N SER A 247 -5.38 -13.93 -24.07
CA SER A 247 -6.81 -13.63 -24.18
C SER A 247 -7.40 -13.17 -22.84
N LEU A 248 -7.87 -11.93 -22.79
CA LEU A 248 -8.43 -11.29 -21.60
C LEU A 248 -9.93 -11.06 -21.78
N ILE A 249 -10.74 -11.57 -20.84
CA ILE A 249 -12.21 -11.49 -20.88
C ILE A 249 -12.72 -10.97 -19.53
N LEU A 250 -13.18 -9.71 -19.49
CA LEU A 250 -13.73 -9.06 -18.30
C LEU A 250 -15.24 -8.82 -18.49
N ARG A 251 -16.04 -9.06 -17.43
CA ARG A 251 -17.50 -8.86 -17.43
C ARG A 251 -18.00 -8.30 -16.10
N HIS A 252 -18.77 -7.22 -16.13
CA HIS A 252 -19.22 -6.50 -14.92
C HIS A 252 -18.03 -6.11 -14.02
N CYS A 253 -16.94 -5.63 -14.64
CA CYS A 253 -15.68 -5.38 -13.97
C CYS A 253 -15.32 -3.91 -13.88
N GLU A 254 -14.67 -3.52 -12.78
CA GLU A 254 -14.14 -2.18 -12.57
C GLU A 254 -12.61 -2.21 -12.51
N VAL A 255 -11.97 -1.31 -13.27
CA VAL A 255 -10.54 -1.02 -13.22
C VAL A 255 -10.41 0.46 -12.89
N ALA A 256 -10.04 0.78 -11.64
CA ALA A 256 -10.21 2.12 -11.09
C ALA A 256 -8.97 2.65 -10.37
N PHE A 257 -8.65 3.93 -10.53
CA PHE A 257 -7.55 4.63 -9.84
C PHE A 257 -6.15 4.02 -10.04
N CYS A 258 -5.99 3.07 -10.97
CA CYS A 258 -4.71 2.46 -11.31
C CYS A 258 -3.73 3.47 -11.90
N SER A 259 -2.43 3.31 -11.62
CA SER A 259 -1.40 4.23 -12.06
C SER A 259 -0.19 3.52 -12.69
N ALA A 260 0.27 4.04 -13.82
CA ALA A 260 1.48 3.60 -14.51
C ALA A 260 2.46 4.77 -14.59
N ASN A 261 3.64 4.64 -13.98
CA ASN A 261 4.67 5.68 -13.92
C ASN A 261 5.98 5.16 -14.50
N GLY A 262 6.56 5.83 -15.49
CA GLY A 262 7.79 5.38 -16.16
C GLY A 262 8.59 6.49 -16.83
N PHE A 263 9.65 6.11 -17.57
CA PHE A 263 10.25 7.03 -18.54
C PHE A 263 9.44 7.02 -19.84
N SER A 264 9.07 5.83 -20.32
CA SER A 264 8.03 5.60 -21.32
C SER A 264 6.89 4.77 -20.72
N THR A 265 5.64 5.05 -21.09
CA THR A 265 4.47 4.46 -20.42
C THR A 265 3.33 4.12 -21.39
N TYR A 266 2.74 2.94 -21.19
CA TYR A 266 1.75 2.31 -22.05
C TYR A 266 0.58 1.83 -21.20
N GLY A 267 -0.57 2.51 -21.25
CA GLY A 267 -1.79 2.13 -20.52
C GLY A 267 -1.73 2.42 -19.01
N GLY A 268 -2.38 3.50 -18.55
CA GLY A 268 -2.52 3.78 -17.12
C GLY A 268 -3.35 2.74 -16.36
N GLY A 269 -4.38 2.18 -17.00
CA GLY A 269 -5.21 1.10 -16.47
C GLY A 269 -4.91 -0.27 -17.10
N LEU A 270 -4.97 -0.38 -18.43
CA LEU A 270 -4.77 -1.62 -19.18
C LEU A 270 -3.79 -1.44 -20.35
N SER A 271 -2.90 -2.40 -20.58
CA SER A 271 -2.04 -2.50 -21.77
C SER A 271 -2.17 -3.89 -22.40
N THR A 272 -2.21 -3.99 -23.73
CA THR A 272 -2.26 -5.26 -24.46
C THR A 272 -1.46 -5.20 -25.76
N GLU A 273 -0.50 -6.11 -25.96
CA GLU A 273 0.42 -6.11 -27.11
C GLU A 273 0.47 -7.49 -27.80
N ASP A 274 1.27 -7.63 -28.86
CA ASP A 274 1.59 -8.89 -29.56
C ASP A 274 0.39 -9.79 -29.90
N SER A 275 -0.58 -9.21 -30.62
CA SER A 275 -1.80 -9.88 -31.09
C SER A 275 -2.73 -10.41 -29.98
N CYS A 276 -2.63 -9.88 -28.75
CA CYS A 276 -3.59 -10.12 -27.68
C CYS A 276 -5.05 -9.83 -28.09
N THR A 277 -5.98 -10.56 -27.47
CA THR A 277 -7.42 -10.36 -27.64
C THR A 277 -8.08 -9.95 -26.33
N LEU A 278 -8.60 -8.72 -26.27
CA LEU A 278 -9.28 -8.15 -25.10
C LEU A 278 -10.78 -8.01 -25.36
N THR A 279 -11.60 -8.61 -24.50
CA THR A 279 -13.06 -8.47 -24.51
C THR A 279 -13.53 -7.89 -23.17
N LEU A 280 -14.12 -6.69 -23.22
CA LEU A 280 -14.78 -6.04 -22.09
C LEU A 280 -16.30 -6.03 -22.33
N THR A 281 -17.11 -6.28 -21.31
CA THR A 281 -18.58 -6.20 -21.40
C THR A 281 -19.18 -5.68 -20.10
N ASP A 282 -19.88 -4.55 -20.17
CA ASP A 282 -20.40 -3.82 -19.01
C ASP A 282 -19.29 -3.55 -17.98
N CYS A 283 -18.17 -2.98 -18.45
CA CYS A 283 -16.98 -2.71 -17.64
C CYS A 283 -16.69 -1.22 -17.52
N ALA A 284 -16.20 -0.80 -16.35
CA ALA A 284 -15.71 0.54 -16.11
C ALA A 284 -14.17 0.55 -16.08
N VAL A 285 -13.55 1.46 -16.84
CA VAL A 285 -12.14 1.85 -16.70
C VAL A 285 -12.13 3.32 -16.29
N ASN A 286 -11.85 3.62 -15.02
CA ASN A 286 -12.03 4.98 -14.51
C ASN A 286 -10.83 5.51 -13.71
N SER A 287 -10.61 6.81 -13.82
CA SER A 287 -9.64 7.56 -13.00
C SER A 287 -8.19 7.03 -13.09
N CYS A 288 -7.86 6.25 -14.13
CA CYS A 288 -6.53 5.69 -14.33
C CYS A 288 -5.55 6.77 -14.80
N ILE A 289 -4.28 6.68 -14.38
CA ILE A 289 -3.25 7.68 -14.68
C ILE A 289 -2.03 7.01 -15.29
N ALA A 290 -1.69 7.35 -16.53
CA ALA A 290 -0.36 7.14 -17.06
C ALA A 290 0.44 8.44 -16.88
N ALA A 291 1.66 8.34 -16.33
CA ALA A 291 2.59 9.46 -16.18
C ALA A 291 3.99 9.08 -16.69
N ALA A 292 4.49 9.81 -17.69
CA ALA A 292 5.77 9.50 -18.34
C ALA A 292 6.77 10.67 -18.28
N ARG A 293 8.03 10.39 -18.66
CA ARG A 293 9.08 11.41 -18.82
C ARG A 293 9.46 11.67 -20.29
N ALA A 294 9.14 10.77 -21.21
CA ALA A 294 9.50 10.86 -22.62
C ALA A 294 8.34 10.59 -23.59
N THR A 295 7.76 9.39 -23.60
CA THR A 295 6.66 9.00 -24.48
C THR A 295 5.53 8.34 -23.69
N LEU A 296 4.29 8.60 -24.08
CA LEU A 296 3.12 8.11 -23.36
C LEU A 296 2.00 7.73 -24.33
N TYR A 297 1.47 6.53 -24.14
CA TYR A 297 0.38 5.99 -24.93
C TYR A 297 -0.74 5.45 -24.02
N GLY A 298 -1.93 6.04 -24.09
CA GLY A 298 -3.12 5.54 -23.38
C GLY A 298 -3.17 5.86 -21.88
N GLY A 299 -3.87 6.94 -21.49
CA GLY A 299 -4.11 7.27 -20.08
C GLY A 299 -4.98 6.24 -19.36
N GLY A 300 -5.98 5.67 -20.05
CA GLY A 300 -6.76 4.53 -19.56
C GLY A 300 -6.29 3.20 -20.14
N MET A 301 -6.27 3.07 -21.47
CA MET A 301 -5.99 1.81 -22.17
C MET A 301 -4.98 1.97 -23.32
N PHE A 302 -4.13 0.96 -23.55
CA PHE A 302 -3.21 0.89 -24.68
C PHE A 302 -3.36 -0.42 -25.47
N ALA A 303 -3.13 -0.36 -26.78
CA ALA A 303 -3.06 -1.51 -27.67
C ALA A 303 -2.05 -1.31 -28.82
N SER A 304 -1.30 -2.37 -29.15
CA SER A 304 -0.30 -2.39 -30.25
C SER A 304 -0.31 -3.70 -31.04
N GLU A 305 0.62 -3.85 -31.99
CA GLU A 305 1.05 -5.15 -32.57
C GLU A 305 -0.11 -6.10 -32.97
N SER A 306 -1.08 -5.57 -33.74
CA SER A 306 -2.26 -6.28 -34.27
C SER A 306 -3.28 -6.80 -33.24
N CYS A 307 -3.33 -6.26 -32.02
CA CYS A 307 -4.32 -6.64 -31.02
C CYS A 307 -5.79 -6.46 -31.46
N ILE A 308 -6.69 -7.29 -30.90
CA ILE A 308 -8.14 -7.27 -31.16
C ILE A 308 -8.89 -6.88 -29.88
N LEU A 309 -9.53 -5.71 -29.90
CA LEU A 309 -10.27 -5.16 -28.76
C LEU A 309 -11.78 -5.12 -29.07
N THR A 310 -12.59 -5.74 -28.22
CA THR A 310 -14.06 -5.70 -28.29
C THR A 310 -14.62 -5.16 -26.97
N LEU A 311 -15.26 -3.99 -27.03
CA LEU A 311 -15.87 -3.32 -25.88
C LEU A 311 -17.38 -3.18 -26.13
N ILE A 312 -18.19 -3.59 -25.16
CA ILE A 312 -19.65 -3.58 -25.24
C ILE A 312 -20.22 -2.99 -23.95
N ASP A 313 -20.99 -1.90 -24.08
CA ASP A 313 -21.63 -1.18 -22.97
C ASP A 313 -20.64 -0.66 -21.88
N CYS A 314 -19.37 -0.44 -22.25
CA CYS A 314 -18.32 -0.02 -21.30
C CYS A 314 -18.25 1.51 -21.08
N GLU A 315 -17.83 1.92 -19.88
CA GLU A 315 -17.47 3.31 -19.57
C GLU A 315 -15.95 3.47 -19.39
N ILE A 316 -15.33 4.38 -20.14
CA ILE A 316 -13.93 4.83 -19.97
C ILE A 316 -13.98 6.28 -19.51
N THR A 317 -13.63 6.59 -18.26
CA THR A 317 -13.90 7.93 -17.69
C THR A 317 -12.79 8.51 -16.82
N SER A 318 -12.56 9.82 -16.94
CA SER A 318 -11.59 10.57 -16.11
C SER A 318 -10.14 10.06 -16.16
N CYS A 319 -9.78 9.27 -17.17
CA CYS A 319 -8.41 8.76 -17.32
C CYS A 319 -7.47 9.86 -17.83
N VAL A 320 -6.23 9.88 -17.32
CA VAL A 320 -5.24 10.94 -17.57
C VAL A 320 -3.96 10.33 -18.15
N ALA A 321 -3.46 10.95 -19.21
CA ALA A 321 -2.13 10.75 -19.74
C ALA A 321 -1.33 12.05 -19.58
N GLU A 322 -0.37 12.11 -18.66
CA GLU A 322 0.40 13.33 -18.37
C GLU A 322 1.93 13.15 -18.44
N ILE A 323 2.65 14.21 -18.82
CA ILE A 323 4.12 14.21 -18.88
C ILE A 323 4.69 15.39 -18.10
N ALA A 324 5.52 15.09 -17.09
CA ALA A 324 5.87 16.04 -16.05
C ALA A 324 6.72 17.25 -16.52
N LEU A 325 7.75 17.04 -17.36
CA LEU A 325 8.82 18.06 -17.57
C LEU A 325 9.48 18.10 -18.97
N SER A 326 9.06 17.29 -19.95
CA SER A 326 9.80 17.14 -21.21
C SER A 326 9.35 18.07 -22.36
N LYS A 327 10.33 18.59 -23.13
CA LYS A 327 10.13 19.46 -24.30
C LYS A 327 10.12 18.72 -25.64
N VAL A 328 10.13 17.38 -25.63
CA VAL A 328 10.22 16.53 -26.84
C VAL A 328 9.15 15.43 -26.81
N ALA A 329 8.17 15.57 -25.92
CA ALA A 329 7.32 14.48 -25.50
C ALA A 329 5.97 14.41 -26.23
N ILE A 330 5.66 13.23 -26.75
CA ILE A 330 4.40 12.92 -27.43
C ILE A 330 3.50 12.12 -26.49
N VAL A 331 2.25 12.55 -26.39
CA VAL A 331 1.17 11.86 -25.67
C VAL A 331 0.08 11.47 -26.67
N LEU A 332 -0.22 10.18 -26.79
CA LEU A 332 -1.31 9.66 -27.61
C LEU A 332 -2.40 9.05 -26.72
N GLY A 333 -3.64 9.52 -26.84
CA GLY A 333 -4.82 8.88 -26.23
C GLY A 333 -4.98 9.13 -24.73
N GLY A 334 -5.83 10.07 -24.33
CA GLY A 334 -6.16 10.29 -22.91
C GLY A 334 -7.02 9.17 -22.32
N GLY A 335 -8.05 8.73 -23.05
CA GLY A 335 -8.85 7.56 -22.70
C GLY A 335 -8.22 6.25 -23.18
N PHE A 336 -8.03 6.09 -24.49
CA PHE A 336 -7.29 4.96 -25.05
C PHE A 336 -6.39 5.34 -26.24
N SER A 337 -5.37 4.52 -26.51
CA SER A 337 -4.52 4.62 -27.71
C SER A 337 -4.37 3.27 -28.40
N ALA A 338 -4.33 3.26 -29.73
CA ALA A 338 -4.19 2.06 -30.55
C ALA A 338 -3.17 2.26 -31.68
N LEU A 339 -2.19 1.37 -31.80
CA LEU A 339 -1.09 1.44 -32.78
C LEU A 339 -0.99 0.15 -33.60
N THR A 340 -0.23 0.18 -34.70
CA THR A 340 0.26 -0.99 -35.45
C THR A 340 -0.83 -2.02 -35.76
N SER A 341 -1.76 -1.67 -36.65
CA SER A 341 -2.80 -2.56 -37.22
C SER A 341 -3.81 -3.17 -36.23
N CYS A 342 -3.96 -2.64 -35.01
CA CYS A 342 -5.00 -3.07 -34.08
C CYS A 342 -6.43 -2.97 -34.66
N THR A 343 -7.31 -3.87 -34.25
CA THR A 343 -8.74 -3.85 -34.60
C THR A 343 -9.60 -3.61 -33.36
N LEU A 344 -10.33 -2.49 -33.31
CA LEU A 344 -11.14 -2.09 -32.16
C LEU A 344 -12.61 -1.95 -32.53
N THR A 345 -13.48 -2.71 -31.87
CA THR A 345 -14.94 -2.60 -32.00
C THR A 345 -15.55 -2.17 -30.67
N LEU A 346 -16.16 -0.98 -30.66
CA LEU A 346 -16.85 -0.39 -29.51
C LEU A 346 -18.35 -0.33 -29.82
N THR A 347 -19.20 -0.84 -28.93
CA THR A 347 -20.66 -0.79 -29.05
C THR A 347 -21.26 -0.20 -27.79
N SER A 348 -22.05 0.88 -27.93
CA SER A 348 -22.71 1.60 -26.83
C SER A 348 -21.77 2.18 -25.75
N CYS A 349 -20.46 2.21 -26.00
CA CYS A 349 -19.47 2.65 -25.02
C CYS A 349 -19.47 4.18 -24.82
N LYS A 350 -19.11 4.62 -23.61
CA LYS A 350 -19.00 6.02 -23.21
C LYS A 350 -17.56 6.34 -22.84
N ILE A 351 -16.97 7.34 -23.48
CA ILE A 351 -15.62 7.86 -23.23
C ILE A 351 -15.79 9.30 -22.75
N ALA A 352 -15.46 9.61 -21.49
CA ALA A 352 -15.78 10.94 -20.94
C ALA A 352 -14.74 11.51 -19.97
N PHE A 353 -14.49 12.82 -20.05
CA PHE A 353 -13.59 13.56 -19.16
C PHE A 353 -12.11 13.11 -19.18
N CYS A 354 -11.70 12.27 -20.14
CA CYS A 354 -10.31 11.85 -20.29
C CYS A 354 -9.41 12.98 -20.80
N SER A 355 -8.14 12.98 -20.39
CA SER A 355 -7.17 14.05 -20.71
C SER A 355 -5.85 13.51 -21.23
N ALA A 356 -5.29 14.18 -22.24
CA ALA A 356 -3.93 13.95 -22.76
C ALA A 356 -3.13 15.26 -22.67
N ALA A 357 -2.12 15.30 -21.79
CA ALA A 357 -1.34 16.49 -21.44
C ALA A 357 0.17 16.27 -21.69
N GLY A 358 0.72 16.91 -22.73
CA GLY A 358 2.10 16.66 -23.19
C GLY A 358 2.79 17.88 -23.81
N PHE A 359 3.91 17.67 -24.51
CA PHE A 359 4.48 18.72 -25.38
C PHE A 359 3.77 18.72 -26.75
N THR A 360 3.52 17.52 -27.29
CA THR A 360 2.55 17.25 -28.35
C THR A 360 1.49 16.29 -27.79
N ALA A 361 0.20 16.55 -28.04
CA ALA A 361 -0.89 15.72 -27.54
C ALA A 361 -1.89 15.37 -28.65
N HIS A 362 -2.21 14.08 -28.81
CA HIS A 362 -3.16 13.56 -29.79
C HIS A 362 -4.30 12.84 -29.06
N GLY A 363 -5.56 13.13 -29.42
CA GLY A 363 -6.68 12.25 -29.05
C GLY A 363 -7.03 12.28 -27.56
N GLY A 364 -7.58 13.40 -27.06
CA GLY A 364 -7.94 13.54 -25.64
C GLY A 364 -8.90 12.45 -25.14
N GLY A 365 -9.84 12.02 -25.98
CA GLY A 365 -10.63 10.80 -25.75
C GLY A 365 -9.91 9.55 -26.26
N PHE A 366 -9.52 9.51 -27.53
CA PHE A 366 -8.68 8.42 -28.05
C PHE A 366 -7.79 8.80 -29.24
N SER A 367 -6.69 8.05 -29.43
CA SER A 367 -5.81 8.13 -30.61
C SER A 367 -5.72 6.78 -31.34
N ALA A 368 -5.48 6.82 -32.65
CA ALA A 368 -5.30 5.64 -33.50
C ALA A 368 -4.23 5.89 -34.58
N GLU A 369 -3.20 5.07 -34.66
CA GLU A 369 -2.08 5.24 -35.60
C GLU A 369 -1.73 3.93 -36.34
N ASP A 370 -0.94 4.04 -37.41
CA ASP A 370 -0.38 2.92 -38.19
C ASP A 370 -1.36 1.79 -38.55
N SER A 371 -2.36 2.15 -39.36
CA SER A 371 -3.31 1.23 -40.03
C SER A 371 -4.32 0.51 -39.13
N CYS A 372 -4.56 1.02 -37.92
CA CYS A 372 -5.63 0.51 -37.06
C CYS A 372 -7.02 0.60 -37.72
N THR A 373 -7.88 -0.38 -37.44
CA THR A 373 -9.29 -0.40 -37.85
C THR A 373 -10.20 -0.21 -36.64
N LEU A 374 -10.94 0.90 -36.59
CA LEU A 374 -11.80 1.28 -35.49
C LEU A 374 -13.27 1.33 -35.93
N LYS A 375 -14.16 0.75 -35.12
CA LYS A 375 -15.60 0.74 -35.39
C LYS A 375 -16.37 1.06 -34.11
N LEU A 376 -16.90 2.28 -34.02
CA LEU A 376 -17.76 2.72 -32.93
C LEU A 376 -19.22 2.69 -33.41
N THR A 377 -20.08 2.03 -32.64
CA THR A 377 -21.54 2.00 -32.84
C THR A 377 -22.20 2.49 -31.55
N THR A 378 -23.19 3.39 -31.64
CA THR A 378 -23.93 3.95 -30.48
C THR A 378 -23.07 4.57 -29.36
N CYS A 379 -21.81 4.91 -29.64
CA CYS A 379 -20.86 5.41 -28.64
C CYS A 379 -20.95 6.92 -28.41
N MET A 380 -20.58 7.37 -27.21
CA MET A 380 -20.46 8.78 -26.85
C MET A 380 -19.03 9.12 -26.42
N VAL A 381 -18.43 10.15 -27.00
CA VAL A 381 -17.15 10.75 -26.59
C VAL A 381 -17.44 12.16 -26.10
N THR A 382 -17.11 12.52 -24.86
CA THR A 382 -17.54 13.82 -24.30
C THR A 382 -16.63 14.45 -23.27
N ASN A 383 -16.48 15.79 -23.34
CA ASN A 383 -15.67 16.59 -22.41
C ASN A 383 -14.19 16.14 -22.31
N CYS A 384 -13.66 15.45 -23.32
CA CYS A 384 -12.27 15.02 -23.35
C CYS A 384 -11.34 16.16 -23.79
N ILE A 385 -10.09 16.16 -23.32
CA ILE A 385 -9.15 17.27 -23.50
C ILE A 385 -7.82 16.77 -24.07
N ALA A 386 -7.32 17.43 -25.11
CA ALA A 386 -5.92 17.34 -25.54
C ALA A 386 -5.25 18.69 -25.24
N GLU A 387 -4.28 18.70 -24.33
CA GLU A 387 -3.53 19.88 -23.89
C GLU A 387 -2.04 19.71 -24.23
N ALA A 388 -1.45 20.68 -24.94
CA ALA A 388 -0.09 20.56 -25.44
C ALA A 388 0.78 21.81 -25.22
N GLY A 389 2.00 21.59 -24.74
CA GLY A 389 3.06 22.60 -24.66
C GLY A 389 3.36 23.28 -26.00
N SER A 390 3.16 22.58 -27.12
CA SER A 390 3.31 23.05 -28.50
C SER A 390 2.05 22.76 -29.33
N THR A 391 1.75 21.49 -29.57
CA THR A 391 0.89 21.04 -30.68
C THR A 391 -0.19 20.05 -30.23
N ALA A 392 -1.47 20.43 -30.31
CA ALA A 392 -2.60 19.60 -29.88
C ALA A 392 -3.51 19.21 -31.05
N TYR A 393 -3.78 17.91 -31.20
CA TYR A 393 -4.54 17.34 -32.31
C TYR A 393 -5.70 16.49 -31.80
N GLY A 394 -6.94 16.83 -32.17
CA GLY A 394 -8.09 15.95 -31.92
C GLY A 394 -8.49 15.85 -30.45
N GLY A 395 -9.09 16.90 -29.89
CA GLY A 395 -9.50 16.94 -28.48
C GLY A 395 -10.44 15.80 -28.05
N GLY A 396 -11.32 15.36 -28.95
CA GLY A 396 -12.09 14.13 -28.80
C GLY A 396 -11.34 12.91 -29.31
N CYS A 397 -10.98 12.91 -30.59
CA CYS A 397 -10.35 11.76 -31.25
C CYS A 397 -9.28 12.20 -32.25
N SER A 398 -8.22 11.40 -32.40
CA SER A 398 -7.18 11.56 -33.43
C SER A 398 -7.00 10.26 -34.21
N ALA A 399 -6.78 10.36 -35.52
CA ALA A 399 -6.43 9.24 -36.40
C ALA A 399 -5.31 9.66 -37.37
N VAL A 400 -4.22 8.91 -37.38
CA VAL A 400 -2.99 9.20 -38.14
C VAL A 400 -2.56 7.98 -38.96
N GLY A 401 -1.95 8.21 -40.12
CA GLY A 401 -1.54 7.13 -41.04
C GLY A 401 -2.74 6.47 -41.72
N SER A 402 -2.57 5.23 -42.19
CA SER A 402 -3.58 4.49 -42.99
C SER A 402 -4.76 3.90 -42.18
N CYS A 403 -5.16 4.53 -41.07
CA CYS A 403 -6.24 4.04 -40.21
C CYS A 403 -7.62 4.10 -40.90
N SER A 404 -8.51 3.17 -40.55
CA SER A 404 -9.91 3.18 -41.00
C SER A 404 -10.85 3.30 -39.80
N LEU A 405 -11.66 4.36 -39.75
CA LEU A 405 -12.63 4.58 -38.68
C LEU A 405 -14.06 4.59 -39.21
N THR A 406 -14.97 3.85 -38.57
CA THR A 406 -16.41 3.94 -38.79
C THR A 406 -17.13 4.43 -37.53
N LEU A 407 -17.94 5.48 -37.66
CA LEU A 407 -18.78 6.04 -36.60
C LEU A 407 -20.27 5.88 -36.96
N SER A 408 -21.00 5.02 -36.25
CA SER A 408 -22.43 4.74 -36.51
C SER A 408 -23.35 5.13 -35.35
N ASN A 409 -24.17 6.16 -35.55
CA ASN A 409 -25.00 6.77 -34.51
C ASN A 409 -24.20 7.18 -33.25
N CYS A 410 -23.00 7.74 -33.44
CA CYS A 410 -22.10 8.15 -32.37
C CYS A 410 -22.11 9.67 -32.14
N ALA A 411 -21.87 10.12 -30.90
CA ALA A 411 -21.82 11.53 -30.54
C ALA A 411 -20.44 11.93 -29.99
N VAL A 412 -19.78 12.91 -30.60
CA VAL A 412 -18.55 13.54 -30.08
C VAL A 412 -18.90 14.96 -29.62
N THR A 413 -18.82 15.25 -28.32
CA THR A 413 -19.43 16.46 -27.77
C THR A 413 -18.58 17.20 -26.73
N SER A 414 -18.42 18.50 -26.89
CA SER A 414 -17.74 19.39 -25.92
C SER A 414 -16.25 19.05 -25.65
N CYS A 415 -15.57 18.35 -26.55
CA CYS A 415 -14.15 18.02 -26.41
C CYS A 415 -13.25 19.19 -26.86
N VAL A 416 -12.05 19.31 -26.28
CA VAL A 416 -11.20 20.51 -26.40
C VAL A 416 -9.78 20.15 -26.84
N ALA A 417 -9.22 20.88 -27.81
CA ALA A 417 -7.80 20.84 -28.16
C ALA A 417 -7.17 22.21 -27.86
N THR A 418 -6.21 22.27 -26.93
CA THR A 418 -5.61 23.53 -26.46
C THR A 418 -4.09 23.45 -26.44
N SER A 419 -3.40 24.53 -26.80
CA SER A 419 -1.94 24.56 -26.83
C SER A 419 -1.38 25.98 -26.91
N ASN A 420 -0.06 26.11 -26.71
CA ASN A 420 0.64 27.40 -26.78
C ASN A 420 1.07 27.82 -28.20
N VAL A 421 1.09 26.91 -29.18
CA VAL A 421 1.61 27.20 -30.54
C VAL A 421 0.55 26.93 -31.61
N GLU A 422 0.07 25.69 -31.71
CA GLU A 422 -0.90 25.29 -32.74
C GLU A 422 -1.85 24.21 -32.21
N SER A 423 -3.16 24.36 -32.44
CA SER A 423 -4.14 23.33 -32.08
C SER A 423 -5.20 23.15 -33.16
N GLU A 424 -5.39 21.89 -33.53
CA GLU A 424 -6.18 21.42 -34.66
C GLU A 424 -7.31 20.51 -34.14
N ALA A 425 -8.55 20.83 -34.53
CA ALA A 425 -9.76 20.06 -34.25
C ALA A 425 -10.03 19.68 -32.79
N GLY A 426 -10.94 20.43 -32.13
CA GLY A 426 -11.43 20.04 -30.80
C GLY A 426 -12.17 18.70 -30.76
N GLY A 427 -12.80 18.30 -31.87
CA GLY A 427 -13.60 17.07 -31.94
C GLY A 427 -12.83 15.91 -32.57
N PHE A 428 -12.39 16.06 -33.82
CA PHE A 428 -11.78 14.98 -34.58
C PHE A 428 -10.68 15.46 -35.55
N TYR A 429 -9.48 14.89 -35.44
CA TYR A 429 -8.34 15.12 -36.32
C TYR A 429 -8.05 13.90 -37.21
N LEU A 430 -7.79 14.12 -38.50
CA LEU A 430 -7.42 13.07 -39.46
C LEU A 430 -6.17 13.47 -40.27
N ASP A 431 -5.15 12.62 -40.26
CA ASP A 431 -3.97 12.75 -41.14
C ASP A 431 -3.61 11.40 -41.79
N GLY A 432 -4.36 11.07 -42.84
CA GLY A 432 -4.30 9.80 -43.57
C GLY A 432 -5.59 9.00 -43.46
N GLY A 433 -5.65 7.83 -44.10
CA GLY A 433 -6.72 6.86 -43.87
C GLY A 433 -8.10 7.24 -44.39
N GLU A 434 -9.15 6.67 -43.79
CA GLU A 434 -10.56 6.94 -44.09
C GLU A 434 -11.42 7.06 -42.81
N VAL A 435 -12.33 8.03 -42.77
CA VAL A 435 -13.38 8.13 -41.75
C VAL A 435 -14.78 8.07 -42.37
N THR A 436 -15.58 7.08 -41.96
CA THR A 436 -16.96 6.88 -42.41
C THR A 436 -17.98 7.24 -41.33
N PHE A 437 -18.84 8.23 -41.60
CA PHE A 437 -19.96 8.62 -40.76
C PHE A 437 -21.27 8.00 -41.27
N THR A 438 -22.02 7.33 -40.40
CA THR A 438 -23.31 6.69 -40.75
C THR A 438 -24.38 6.94 -39.68
N ASN A 439 -25.65 6.71 -40.01
CA ASN A 439 -26.77 6.64 -39.06
C ASN A 439 -26.92 7.84 -38.10
N GLY A 440 -26.58 9.05 -38.56
CA GLY A 440 -26.80 10.29 -37.79
C GLY A 440 -25.70 10.66 -36.79
N SER A 441 -24.52 10.02 -36.86
CA SER A 441 -23.35 10.42 -36.05
C SER A 441 -23.06 11.92 -36.15
N SER A 442 -22.71 12.56 -35.03
CA SER A 442 -22.51 14.03 -35.00
C SER A 442 -21.40 14.49 -34.05
N ILE A 443 -20.74 15.59 -34.43
CA ILE A 443 -19.70 16.29 -33.65
C ILE A 443 -20.26 17.67 -33.27
N ARG A 444 -20.26 18.05 -31.97
CA ARG A 444 -20.91 19.29 -31.49
C ARG A 444 -20.13 19.95 -30.35
N ASN A 445 -20.13 21.28 -30.29
CA ASN A 445 -19.51 22.09 -29.23
C ASN A 445 -18.01 21.85 -28.98
N CYS A 446 -17.32 21.06 -29.81
CA CYS A 446 -15.90 20.78 -29.63
C CYS A 446 -15.03 21.93 -30.18
N THR A 447 -14.01 22.37 -29.43
CA THR A 447 -13.24 23.59 -29.70
C THR A 447 -11.74 23.33 -29.82
N ALA A 448 -11.09 24.03 -30.75
CA ALA A 448 -9.63 24.20 -30.78
C ALA A 448 -9.29 25.68 -30.61
N ALA A 449 -8.07 26.04 -30.20
CA ALA A 449 -7.69 27.46 -30.12
C ALA A 449 -7.75 28.14 -31.50
N VAL A 450 -7.54 27.38 -32.59
CA VAL A 450 -7.75 27.83 -34.00
C VAL A 450 -9.15 27.46 -34.54
N GLY A 451 -10.17 27.40 -33.67
CA GLY A 451 -11.58 27.49 -34.03
C GLY A 451 -12.17 26.37 -34.90
N LYS A 452 -11.48 25.24 -35.05
CA LYS A 452 -11.96 24.04 -35.76
C LYS A 452 -12.52 23.00 -34.78
N SER A 453 -13.71 22.46 -35.05
CA SER A 453 -14.19 21.22 -34.41
C SER A 453 -13.69 19.95 -35.13
N PHE A 454 -13.26 20.09 -36.39
CA PHE A 454 -12.91 19.01 -37.30
C PHE A 454 -11.76 19.47 -38.21
N SER A 455 -10.77 18.61 -38.49
CA SER A 455 -9.68 18.91 -39.44
C SER A 455 -9.26 17.64 -40.18
N ILE A 456 -8.94 17.78 -41.47
CA ILE A 456 -8.34 16.76 -42.32
C ILE A 456 -7.07 17.37 -42.92
N ILE A 457 -5.94 16.69 -42.78
CA ILE A 457 -4.70 17.01 -43.50
C ILE A 457 -4.56 16.11 -44.74
N ALA A 458 -4.79 14.81 -44.56
CA ALA A 458 -4.86 13.81 -45.62
C ALA A 458 -5.92 12.74 -45.29
N GLY A 459 -6.29 11.91 -46.28
CA GLY A 459 -7.29 10.84 -46.15
C GLY A 459 -8.63 11.16 -46.81
N SER A 460 -9.59 10.24 -46.71
CA SER A 460 -10.97 10.39 -47.20
C SER A 460 -11.99 10.48 -46.07
N VAL A 461 -13.12 11.16 -46.32
CA VAL A 461 -14.25 11.20 -45.40
C VAL A 461 -15.54 10.88 -46.13
N THR A 462 -16.19 9.80 -45.72
CA THR A 462 -17.39 9.24 -46.34
C THR A 462 -18.59 9.48 -45.43
N ILE A 463 -19.65 10.13 -45.93
CA ILE A 463 -20.88 10.40 -45.15
C ILE A 463 -22.05 9.67 -45.81
N VAL A 464 -22.58 8.65 -45.13
CA VAL A 464 -23.68 7.80 -45.63
C VAL A 464 -25.02 8.31 -45.11
N PHE A 465 -25.74 9.01 -45.97
CA PHE A 465 -27.10 9.50 -45.69
C PHE A 465 -28.15 8.40 -45.96
N PRO A 466 -29.01 8.05 -44.99
CA PRO A 466 -30.15 7.17 -45.25
C PRO A 466 -31.24 7.95 -46.00
N THR A 467 -31.36 7.74 -47.31
CA THR A 467 -32.39 8.36 -48.16
C THR A 467 -33.41 7.35 -48.65
N ALA A 468 -34.67 7.80 -48.76
CA ALA A 468 -35.71 7.08 -49.49
C ALA A 468 -35.69 7.50 -50.97
N VAL A 469 -36.15 6.61 -51.85
CA VAL A 469 -36.17 6.86 -53.30
C VAL A 469 -37.06 8.07 -53.65
N GLY A 470 -36.50 9.08 -54.32
CA GLY A 470 -37.24 10.23 -54.85
C GLY A 470 -36.66 11.62 -54.54
N TYR A 471 -35.67 11.72 -53.65
CA TYR A 471 -35.00 12.97 -53.29
C TYR A 471 -33.66 13.14 -54.02
N TRP A 472 -33.30 14.37 -54.41
CA TRP A 472 -32.05 14.68 -55.11
C TRP A 472 -31.04 15.41 -54.20
N LEU A 473 -29.77 15.06 -54.39
CA LEU A 473 -28.60 15.85 -53.99
C LEU A 473 -27.78 16.13 -55.26
N PRO A 474 -27.39 17.39 -55.55
CA PRO A 474 -26.47 17.68 -56.66
C PRO A 474 -25.09 17.08 -56.41
N GLN A 475 -24.36 16.76 -57.48
CA GLN A 475 -23.06 16.08 -57.40
C GLN A 475 -22.01 16.90 -56.63
N ALA A 476 -21.18 16.19 -55.85
CA ALA A 476 -20.07 16.77 -55.12
C ALA A 476 -18.74 16.13 -55.56
N GLU A 477 -17.94 16.88 -56.32
CA GLU A 477 -16.51 16.65 -56.49
C GLU A 477 -15.78 17.94 -56.10
N CYS A 478 -14.84 17.85 -55.17
CA CYS A 478 -13.98 18.97 -54.78
C CYS A 478 -12.59 18.79 -55.40
N SER A 479 -12.00 19.87 -55.91
CA SER A 479 -10.62 19.90 -56.38
C SER A 479 -9.93 21.20 -55.96
N ILE A 480 -8.61 21.13 -55.78
CA ILE A 480 -7.78 22.12 -55.09
C ILE A 480 -6.89 22.84 -56.11
N TYR A 481 -6.67 24.15 -55.93
CA TYR A 481 -5.64 24.91 -56.66
C TYR A 481 -4.79 25.77 -55.73
N ARG A 482 -3.52 25.95 -56.11
CA ARG A 482 -2.56 26.87 -55.49
C ARG A 482 -2.04 27.89 -56.52
N GLU A 483 -1.29 28.87 -56.02
CA GLU A 483 -0.82 30.09 -56.67
C GLU A 483 -0.14 29.95 -58.04
N SER A 484 -0.03 31.08 -58.76
CA SER A 484 1.23 31.42 -59.44
C SER A 484 1.43 32.93 -59.58
N CYS A 485 2.54 33.44 -59.04
CA CYS A 485 3.04 34.80 -59.29
C CYS A 485 4.52 34.79 -59.73
N PRO A 486 4.80 34.79 -61.04
CA PRO A 486 6.11 35.10 -61.60
C PRO A 486 6.08 36.35 -62.52
N SER A 487 7.13 37.14 -62.69
CA SER A 487 8.43 37.22 -61.98
C SER A 487 9.15 38.50 -62.47
N GLY A 488 9.72 39.33 -61.58
CA GLY A 488 10.35 40.58 -62.03
C GLY A 488 11.06 41.44 -60.98
N ASN A 489 12.22 40.98 -60.49
CA ASN A 489 13.29 41.76 -59.84
C ASN A 489 12.92 42.79 -58.74
N GLY A 490 12.65 42.28 -57.54
CA GLY A 490 13.19 42.84 -56.30
C GLY A 490 12.41 43.98 -55.62
N ILE A 491 12.54 44.01 -54.29
CA ILE A 491 11.85 44.88 -53.32
C ILE A 491 10.36 44.53 -53.17
N GLU A 492 9.95 44.23 -51.93
CA GLU A 492 8.54 44.08 -51.57
C GLU A 492 7.83 45.43 -51.69
N THR A 493 6.83 45.54 -52.57
CA THR A 493 5.91 46.67 -52.59
C THR A 493 4.56 46.26 -51.99
N LEU A 494 3.97 47.13 -51.16
CA LEU A 494 2.67 46.90 -50.53
C LEU A 494 1.56 46.59 -51.55
N GLN A 495 1.73 47.04 -52.79
CA GLN A 495 0.81 46.88 -53.92
C GLN A 495 0.31 45.44 -54.14
N CYS A 496 1.13 44.41 -53.89
CA CYS A 496 0.67 43.02 -54.05
C CYS A 496 -0.37 42.64 -52.97
N ARG A 497 -0.17 43.09 -51.73
CA ARG A 497 -1.16 42.94 -50.66
C ARG A 497 -2.38 43.81 -50.92
N ASP A 498 -2.17 45.06 -51.30
CA ASP A 498 -3.24 46.03 -51.49
C ASP A 498 -4.13 45.70 -52.72
N GLN A 499 -3.60 45.08 -53.78
CA GLN A 499 -4.41 44.54 -54.89
C GLN A 499 -5.23 43.31 -54.48
N ARG A 500 -4.65 42.40 -53.69
CA ARG A 500 -5.39 41.23 -53.14
C ARG A 500 -6.51 41.69 -52.23
N ASP A 501 -6.25 42.69 -51.39
CA ASP A 501 -7.23 43.35 -50.53
C ASP A 501 -8.22 44.24 -51.32
N ALA A 502 -7.93 44.62 -52.58
CA ALA A 502 -8.87 45.35 -53.45
C ALA A 502 -9.83 44.42 -54.22
N CYS A 503 -9.34 43.34 -54.86
CA CYS A 503 -10.22 42.36 -55.52
C CYS A 503 -11.13 41.60 -54.52
N SER A 504 -10.93 41.74 -53.20
CA SER A 504 -11.70 41.06 -52.13
C SER A 504 -12.60 41.99 -51.30
N ARG A 505 -12.69 43.29 -51.62
CA ARG A 505 -13.53 44.28 -50.90
C ARG A 505 -14.63 44.92 -51.78
N LEU A 506 -14.93 44.33 -52.93
CA LEU A 506 -16.05 44.76 -53.78
C LEU A 506 -17.38 44.17 -53.23
N PRO A 507 -18.38 44.99 -52.88
CA PRO A 507 -19.73 44.51 -52.64
C PRO A 507 -20.43 44.16 -53.95
N ASP A 508 -21.49 43.34 -53.89
CA ASP A 508 -22.31 42.98 -55.05
C ASP A 508 -23.07 44.21 -55.60
N ALA A 509 -22.51 44.85 -56.62
CA ALA A 509 -23.17 45.87 -57.42
C ALA A 509 -23.65 45.26 -58.74
N ILE A 510 -24.95 45.35 -59.01
CA ILE A 510 -25.59 44.76 -60.21
C ILE A 510 -25.29 45.57 -61.50
N ASP A 511 -24.71 46.76 -61.39
CA ASP A 511 -24.25 47.56 -62.54
C ASP A 511 -22.88 48.22 -62.25
N GLY A 512 -21.96 48.15 -63.22
CA GLY A 512 -20.58 48.66 -63.13
C GLY A 512 -19.47 47.60 -63.24
N SER A 513 -18.66 47.66 -64.31
CA SER A 513 -17.57 46.72 -64.58
C SER A 513 -16.33 46.89 -63.68
N PRO A 514 -15.63 45.80 -63.27
CA PRO A 514 -14.48 45.86 -62.36
C PRO A 514 -13.19 46.46 -62.99
N PRO A 515 -12.25 46.98 -62.18
CA PRO A 515 -11.01 47.57 -62.65
C PRO A 515 -10.03 46.54 -63.25
N ALA A 516 -9.19 47.00 -64.18
CA ALA A 516 -8.28 46.15 -64.95
C ALA A 516 -7.19 45.49 -64.08
N GLY A 517 -7.37 44.21 -63.76
CA GLY A 517 -6.38 43.38 -63.06
C GLY A 517 -6.93 42.00 -62.68
N CYS A 518 -8.06 41.96 -62.00
CA CYS A 518 -8.72 40.69 -61.63
C CYS A 518 -9.27 40.01 -62.92
N ARG A 519 -8.83 38.78 -63.25
CA ARG A 519 -9.36 37.98 -64.38
C ARG A 519 -10.25 36.84 -63.88
N PRO A 520 -11.46 36.63 -64.41
CA PRO A 520 -12.28 35.47 -64.07
C PRO A 520 -11.81 34.21 -64.80
N SER A 521 -11.54 33.13 -64.06
CA SER A 521 -11.13 31.82 -64.59
C SER A 521 -12.16 30.75 -64.25
N ALA A 522 -13.23 30.67 -65.06
CA ALA A 522 -14.39 29.79 -64.92
C ALA A 522 -15.25 30.00 -63.66
N ALA A 523 -16.54 29.68 -63.75
CA ALA A 523 -17.49 29.86 -62.66
C ALA A 523 -17.33 28.75 -61.61
N VAL A 524 -17.04 29.13 -60.36
CA VAL A 524 -16.82 28.22 -59.24
C VAL A 524 -17.42 28.84 -57.97
N GLN A 525 -18.24 28.08 -57.24
CA GLN A 525 -18.75 28.39 -55.89
C GLN A 525 -19.69 29.65 -55.87
N PRO A 526 -20.37 30.06 -54.76
CA PRO A 526 -20.00 29.98 -53.34
C PRO A 526 -20.61 28.81 -52.53
N CYS A 527 -19.80 28.13 -51.72
CA CYS A 527 -20.22 27.61 -50.42
C CYS A 527 -19.71 28.53 -49.31
N PRO A 528 -20.57 29.35 -48.66
CA PRO A 528 -20.20 30.12 -47.49
C PRO A 528 -20.85 29.52 -46.22
N TRP A 529 -20.45 28.30 -45.84
CA TRP A 529 -21.02 27.61 -44.66
C TRP A 529 -20.47 28.11 -43.30
N LYS A 530 -19.85 29.30 -43.28
CA LYS A 530 -19.39 30.00 -42.07
C LYS A 530 -20.12 31.34 -41.91
N LEU A 531 -21.44 31.31 -41.63
CA LEU A 531 -22.15 32.32 -40.80
C LEU A 531 -23.66 32.10 -40.59
N ASP A 532 -24.21 30.88 -40.75
CA ASP A 532 -25.59 30.60 -40.29
C ASP A 532 -25.68 29.36 -39.39
N GLN A 533 -26.23 29.56 -38.20
CA GLN A 533 -26.54 28.52 -37.21
C GLN A 533 -27.97 27.96 -37.37
N SER A 534 -28.83 28.59 -38.19
CA SER A 534 -30.26 28.27 -38.30
C SER A 534 -30.56 26.89 -38.91
N LEU A 535 -29.60 26.31 -39.65
CA LEU A 535 -29.72 25.00 -40.29
C LEU A 535 -29.64 23.84 -39.27
N LEU A 536 -29.11 24.07 -38.07
CA LEU A 536 -29.18 23.10 -36.98
C LEU A 536 -30.60 23.09 -36.39
N SER A 537 -31.35 22.02 -36.65
CA SER A 537 -32.68 21.69 -36.09
C SER A 537 -33.94 22.18 -36.85
N LYS A 538 -33.84 22.61 -38.11
CA LYS A 538 -35.02 22.91 -38.96
C LYS A 538 -35.53 21.66 -39.71
N ARG A 539 -36.86 21.57 -39.91
CA ARG A 539 -37.48 20.64 -40.88
C ARG A 539 -37.39 21.20 -42.31
N ILE A 540 -37.34 20.30 -43.29
CA ILE A 540 -37.46 20.61 -44.72
C ILE A 540 -38.93 20.96 -45.04
N TYR A 541 -39.14 21.96 -45.91
CA TYR A 541 -40.45 22.38 -46.42
C TYR A 541 -40.47 22.42 -47.95
N ALA A 542 -41.65 22.28 -48.56
CA ALA A 542 -41.86 22.51 -49.98
C ALA A 542 -42.21 23.99 -50.26
N VAL A 543 -41.93 24.47 -51.47
CA VAL A 543 -42.09 25.87 -51.87
C VAL A 543 -43.10 26.00 -53.02
N PRO A 544 -44.15 26.85 -52.92
CA PRO A 544 -45.06 27.19 -54.01
C PRO A 544 -44.50 28.32 -54.91
N ALA A 545 -45.18 28.65 -56.00
CA ALA A 545 -44.63 29.49 -57.08
C ALA A 545 -45.17 30.94 -57.15
N GLU A 546 -44.35 31.79 -57.79
CA GLU A 546 -44.60 33.13 -58.38
C GLU A 546 -44.41 34.42 -57.50
N PRO A 547 -43.78 35.50 -58.06
CA PRO A 547 -43.53 36.81 -57.39
C PRO A 547 -44.25 38.03 -58.05
N VAL A 548 -44.24 39.21 -57.39
CA VAL A 548 -44.63 40.54 -57.95
C VAL A 548 -43.83 41.68 -57.28
N ASP A 549 -43.61 42.82 -57.97
CA ASP A 549 -42.74 43.96 -57.60
C ASP A 549 -43.45 45.36 -57.57
N GLU A 550 -42.68 46.39 -57.13
CA GLU A 550 -42.78 47.87 -57.39
C GLU A 550 -43.73 48.81 -56.58
N ASP A 551 -43.57 50.13 -56.81
CA ASP A 551 -43.53 51.22 -55.79
C ASP A 551 -44.52 52.42 -55.96
N LEU A 552 -44.97 52.99 -54.81
CA LEU A 552 -45.24 54.42 -54.45
C LEU A 552 -46.11 55.33 -55.39
N PRO A 553 -46.54 56.57 -55.00
CA PRO A 553 -46.42 57.35 -53.75
C PRO A 553 -47.84 57.70 -53.16
N PHE A 554 -48.26 58.84 -52.53
CA PHE A 554 -47.59 60.07 -52.01
C PHE A 554 -48.34 60.71 -50.78
N SER A 555 -47.87 61.89 -50.32
CA SER A 555 -47.82 62.34 -48.92
C SER A 555 -49.12 62.93 -48.23
N CYS A 556 -49.28 62.84 -46.88
CA CYS A 556 -50.26 63.57 -46.00
C CYS A 556 -49.91 63.52 -44.47
N VAL A 557 -49.59 64.64 -43.80
CA VAL A 557 -48.86 64.79 -42.48
C VAL A 557 -49.01 63.78 -41.31
N PRO A 558 -47.98 63.63 -40.43
CA PRO A 558 -47.93 62.61 -39.37
C PRO A 558 -48.94 62.84 -38.24
N GLY A 559 -49.40 61.73 -37.63
CA GLY A 559 -50.47 61.70 -36.63
C GLY A 559 -51.89 61.63 -37.23
N TYR A 560 -52.02 61.67 -38.56
CA TYR A 560 -53.28 61.57 -39.30
C TYR A 560 -53.23 60.45 -40.34
N LEU A 561 -54.40 59.91 -40.70
CA LEU A 561 -54.55 58.76 -41.60
C LEU A 561 -54.81 59.19 -43.05
N GLY A 562 -54.10 58.59 -44.01
CA GLY A 562 -54.31 58.80 -45.45
C GLY A 562 -55.42 57.90 -46.05
N SER A 563 -55.85 58.20 -47.28
CA SER A 563 -56.81 57.35 -48.03
C SER A 563 -56.11 56.22 -48.81
N PRO A 564 -56.71 55.02 -48.90
CA PRO A 564 -56.21 53.90 -49.72
C PRO A 564 -56.41 54.07 -51.23
N SER A 565 -56.88 55.21 -51.75
CA SER A 565 -56.98 55.47 -53.20
C SER A 565 -56.06 56.60 -53.66
N GLU A 566 -55.28 56.38 -54.74
CA GLU A 566 -54.42 57.40 -55.37
C GLU A 566 -55.20 58.68 -55.69
N PHE A 567 -56.46 58.53 -56.14
CA PHE A 567 -57.32 59.64 -56.54
C PHE A 567 -57.74 60.55 -55.37
N GLU A 568 -57.75 60.02 -54.14
CA GLU A 568 -58.03 60.80 -52.92
C GLU A 568 -56.77 61.28 -52.18
N GLN A 569 -55.60 60.67 -52.41
CA GLN A 569 -54.32 61.18 -51.90
C GLN A 569 -53.95 62.55 -52.51
N GLY A 570 -54.54 62.91 -53.65
CA GLY A 570 -54.52 64.27 -54.21
C GLY A 570 -55.54 65.25 -53.58
N SER A 571 -56.27 64.86 -52.53
CA SER A 571 -57.39 65.63 -51.96
C SER A 571 -57.14 66.07 -50.50
N PRO A 572 -57.78 67.17 -50.03
CA PRO A 572 -57.48 67.76 -48.72
C PRO A 572 -58.12 67.05 -47.51
N PHE A 573 -58.60 65.80 -47.66
CA PHE A 573 -59.30 65.06 -46.61
C PHE A 573 -58.49 63.85 -46.13
N CYS A 574 -57.75 64.02 -45.03
CA CYS A 574 -57.26 62.91 -44.23
C CYS A 574 -58.45 62.17 -43.58
N ALA A 575 -58.38 60.84 -43.48
CA ALA A 575 -59.49 60.01 -43.00
C ALA A 575 -59.79 60.16 -41.49
N GLY A 576 -58.86 60.75 -40.73
CA GLY A 576 -59.03 61.09 -39.31
C GLY A 576 -57.70 61.24 -38.59
N PRO A 577 -57.71 61.57 -37.28
CA PRO A 577 -56.53 61.35 -36.43
C PRO A 577 -56.21 59.85 -36.38
N CYS A 578 -54.93 59.50 -36.26
CA CYS A 578 -54.47 58.11 -36.22
C CYS A 578 -55.23 57.31 -35.13
N PRO A 579 -55.81 56.12 -35.41
CA PRO A 579 -56.58 55.35 -34.44
C PRO A 579 -55.84 55.06 -33.13
N GLY A 580 -56.60 54.88 -32.04
CA GLY A 580 -56.03 54.38 -30.78
C GLY A 580 -55.30 53.05 -30.99
N GLY A 581 -54.18 52.88 -30.30
CA GLY A 581 -53.32 51.71 -30.48
C GLY A 581 -52.44 51.76 -31.73
N THR A 582 -52.50 52.83 -32.53
CA THR A 582 -51.66 52.98 -33.72
C THR A 582 -50.94 54.33 -33.73
N PHE A 583 -49.87 54.42 -34.52
CA PHE A 583 -49.17 55.66 -34.78
C PHE A 583 -48.93 55.86 -36.28
N CYS A 584 -48.91 57.13 -36.67
CA CYS A 584 -48.76 57.56 -38.04
C CYS A 584 -47.48 58.42 -38.13
N PRO A 585 -46.29 57.80 -38.26
CA PRO A 585 -45.00 58.50 -38.07
C PRO A 585 -44.57 59.35 -39.27
N THR A 586 -45.07 59.03 -40.46
CA THR A 586 -44.77 59.71 -41.71
C THR A 586 -46.04 60.20 -42.37
N ASP A 587 -45.85 61.15 -43.27
CA ASP A 587 -46.86 61.60 -44.19
C ASP A 587 -47.47 60.39 -44.96
N ALA A 588 -48.79 60.41 -45.17
CA ALA A 588 -49.69 59.39 -45.73
C ALA A 588 -49.45 57.99 -45.18
N THR A 589 -49.47 57.88 -43.85
CA THR A 589 -49.75 56.60 -43.21
C THR A 589 -51.19 56.18 -43.58
N THR A 590 -51.35 55.41 -44.66
CA THR A 590 -52.65 54.86 -45.13
C THR A 590 -52.99 53.57 -44.40
N SER A 591 -51.98 52.76 -44.08
CA SER A 591 -52.05 51.63 -43.15
C SER A 591 -51.45 52.07 -41.81
N PRO A 592 -52.26 52.27 -40.75
CA PRO A 592 -51.77 52.81 -39.48
C PRO A 592 -50.90 51.79 -38.76
N ILE A 593 -49.67 52.17 -38.40
CA ILE A 593 -48.71 51.23 -37.84
C ILE A 593 -49.12 50.90 -36.40
N PRO A 594 -49.27 49.61 -36.03
CA PRO A 594 -49.55 49.21 -34.66
C PRO A 594 -48.50 49.79 -33.70
N CYS A 595 -48.93 50.31 -32.56
CA CYS A 595 -48.01 50.83 -31.54
C CYS A 595 -47.02 49.73 -31.15
N PRO A 596 -45.70 49.97 -31.21
CA PRO A 596 -44.72 48.92 -30.96
C PRO A 596 -44.76 48.46 -29.50
N ALA A 597 -44.29 47.24 -29.26
CA ALA A 597 -44.13 46.69 -27.92
C ALA A 597 -43.36 47.67 -27.00
N GLY A 598 -43.67 47.63 -25.72
CA GLY A 598 -43.15 48.56 -24.71
C GLY A 598 -43.71 49.99 -24.81
N SER A 599 -44.61 50.29 -25.74
CA SER A 599 -45.20 51.63 -25.92
C SER A 599 -46.73 51.61 -25.99
N PHE A 600 -47.35 52.77 -25.73
CA PHE A 600 -48.76 53.03 -25.94
C PHE A 600 -48.98 54.30 -26.78
N CYS A 601 -50.04 54.29 -27.59
CA CYS A 601 -50.36 55.28 -28.60
C CYS A 601 -51.82 55.71 -28.45
N PRO A 602 -52.10 56.80 -27.70
CA PRO A 602 -53.42 57.42 -27.67
C PRO A 602 -53.84 57.91 -29.07
N PRO A 603 -55.13 58.09 -29.36
CA PRO A 603 -55.61 58.59 -30.65
C PRO A 603 -54.92 59.89 -31.09
N GLY A 604 -54.48 59.95 -32.36
CA GLY A 604 -53.72 61.05 -32.94
C GLY A 604 -52.20 61.01 -32.69
N SER A 605 -51.64 59.88 -32.27
CA SER A 605 -50.19 59.74 -32.03
C SER A 605 -49.38 59.74 -33.33
N SER A 606 -48.42 60.66 -33.44
CA SER A 606 -47.34 60.61 -34.44
C SER A 606 -46.09 59.87 -33.95
N VAL A 607 -45.91 59.76 -32.63
CA VAL A 607 -44.76 59.08 -31.99
C VAL A 607 -45.27 58.22 -30.83
N PRO A 608 -44.85 56.94 -30.69
CA PRO A 608 -45.21 56.09 -29.56
C PRO A 608 -44.72 56.63 -28.22
N ARG A 609 -45.48 56.38 -27.14
CA ARG A 609 -45.10 56.78 -25.78
C ARG A 609 -44.70 55.56 -24.96
N LEU A 610 -43.49 55.53 -24.42
CA LEU A 610 -42.98 54.41 -23.63
C LEU A 610 -43.89 54.08 -22.43
N CYS A 611 -44.07 52.79 -22.14
CA CYS A 611 -44.69 52.31 -20.91
C CYS A 611 -43.96 52.86 -19.66
N PRO A 612 -44.68 53.19 -18.57
CA PRO A 612 -44.08 53.68 -17.33
C PRO A 612 -43.00 52.75 -16.77
N SER A 613 -42.02 53.32 -16.07
CA SER A 613 -40.98 52.54 -15.40
C SER A 613 -41.59 51.59 -14.33
N ALA A 614 -40.99 50.41 -14.15
CA ALA A 614 -41.56 49.26 -13.42
C ALA A 614 -42.82 48.63 -14.08
N THR A 615 -43.07 48.90 -15.36
CA THR A 615 -44.04 48.16 -16.21
C THR A 615 -43.39 47.76 -17.53
N PHE A 616 -43.96 46.77 -18.23
CA PHE A 616 -43.51 46.28 -19.53
C PHE A 616 -44.71 45.94 -20.44
N SER A 617 -44.49 45.74 -21.74
CA SER A 617 -45.48 45.11 -22.63
C SER A 617 -44.82 44.46 -23.83
N ASN A 618 -45.05 43.16 -24.03
CA ASN A 618 -44.76 42.46 -25.29
C ASN A 618 -45.85 42.70 -26.36
N GLU A 619 -47.07 43.06 -25.93
CA GLU A 619 -48.20 43.34 -26.82
C GLU A 619 -47.97 44.62 -27.61
N THR A 620 -48.29 44.58 -28.91
CA THR A 620 -48.44 45.76 -29.76
C THR A 620 -49.87 46.29 -29.67
N GLY A 621 -50.10 47.52 -30.13
CA GLY A 621 -51.46 48.05 -30.23
C GLY A 621 -52.04 48.73 -28.97
N LEU A 622 -51.23 49.01 -27.94
CA LEU A 622 -51.75 49.62 -26.71
C LEU A 622 -52.21 51.08 -26.92
N GLU A 623 -53.38 51.43 -26.39
CA GLU A 623 -53.92 52.81 -26.46
C GLU A 623 -53.55 53.65 -25.23
N SER A 624 -53.33 53.00 -24.08
CA SER A 624 -53.23 53.63 -22.77
C SER A 624 -52.14 52.99 -21.89
N SER A 625 -51.46 53.80 -21.08
CA SER A 625 -50.48 53.33 -20.10
C SER A 625 -51.06 52.40 -19.03
N ARG A 626 -52.40 52.34 -18.88
CA ARG A 626 -53.09 51.37 -18.02
C ARG A 626 -53.08 49.93 -18.56
N GLN A 627 -52.65 49.73 -19.81
CA GLN A 627 -52.52 48.42 -20.45
C GLN A 627 -51.09 47.86 -20.37
N CYS A 628 -50.12 48.63 -19.85
CA CYS A 628 -48.78 48.14 -19.56
C CYS A 628 -48.82 47.22 -18.32
N THR A 629 -48.21 46.04 -18.41
CA THR A 629 -48.21 45.03 -17.36
C THR A 629 -47.20 45.38 -16.26
N PRO A 630 -47.53 45.27 -14.96
CA PRO A 630 -46.56 45.44 -13.87
C PRO A 630 -45.38 44.47 -13.99
N CYS A 631 -44.16 44.94 -13.70
CA CYS A 631 -42.97 44.09 -13.77
C CYS A 631 -43.09 42.89 -12.81
N PRO A 632 -42.83 41.64 -13.26
CA PRO A 632 -42.88 40.48 -12.39
C PRO A 632 -41.78 40.50 -11.33
N LEU A 633 -41.98 39.77 -10.23
CA LEU A 633 -41.02 39.67 -9.14
C LEU A 633 -39.72 39.00 -9.62
N GLY A 634 -38.59 39.37 -9.02
CA GLY A 634 -37.25 38.92 -9.44
C GLY A 634 -36.77 39.54 -10.76
N HIS A 635 -37.50 40.49 -11.33
CA HIS A 635 -37.15 41.16 -12.59
C HIS A 635 -37.18 42.70 -12.43
N ALA A 636 -36.45 43.40 -13.30
CA ALA A 636 -36.44 44.85 -13.40
C ALA A 636 -36.94 45.31 -14.77
N CYS A 637 -37.78 46.35 -14.79
CA CYS A 637 -38.36 46.90 -16.01
C CYS A 637 -38.07 48.40 -16.10
N ALA A 638 -37.18 48.77 -17.02
CA ALA A 638 -36.97 50.16 -17.42
C ALA A 638 -38.22 50.73 -18.13
N ALA A 639 -38.33 52.07 -18.22
CA ALA A 639 -39.38 52.68 -19.02
C ALA A 639 -39.25 52.25 -20.49
N GLY A 640 -40.32 51.73 -21.07
CA GLY A 640 -40.31 51.19 -22.44
C GLY A 640 -39.89 49.73 -22.58
N ALA A 641 -39.77 48.96 -21.49
CA ALA A 641 -39.41 47.54 -21.56
C ALA A 641 -40.44 46.72 -22.37
N ILE A 642 -39.94 45.93 -23.33
CA ILE A 642 -40.76 44.98 -24.11
C ILE A 642 -40.85 43.60 -23.43
N GLU A 643 -39.82 43.26 -22.64
CA GLU A 643 -39.67 42.02 -21.89
C GLU A 643 -39.03 42.35 -20.52
N PRO A 644 -39.37 41.65 -19.42
CA PRO A 644 -38.76 41.89 -18.12
C PRO A 644 -37.32 41.39 -18.06
N THR A 645 -36.37 42.22 -17.64
CA THR A 645 -34.99 41.78 -17.45
C THR A 645 -34.86 41.03 -16.12
N PRO A 646 -34.47 39.74 -16.09
CA PRO A 646 -34.29 39.01 -14.83
C PRO A 646 -33.14 39.61 -14.03
N CYS A 647 -33.33 39.76 -12.72
CA CYS A 647 -32.26 40.16 -11.82
C CYS A 647 -31.19 39.07 -11.77
N GLU A 648 -29.92 39.44 -11.93
CA GLU A 648 -28.79 38.49 -11.85
C GLU A 648 -28.71 37.84 -10.46
N ALA A 649 -28.10 36.66 -10.39
CA ALA A 649 -27.75 35.99 -9.14
C ALA A 649 -27.07 36.96 -8.14
N GLY A 650 -27.39 36.83 -6.87
CA GLY A 650 -27.02 37.81 -5.83
C GLY A 650 -27.85 39.11 -5.81
N SER A 651 -28.85 39.27 -6.68
CA SER A 651 -29.76 40.43 -6.67
C SER A 651 -31.24 40.06 -6.91
N TYR A 652 -32.14 40.72 -6.18
CA TYR A 652 -33.58 40.41 -6.13
C TYR A 652 -34.46 41.65 -6.33
N ALA A 653 -35.73 41.40 -6.66
CA ALA A 653 -36.81 42.39 -6.64
C ALA A 653 -38.07 41.77 -6.00
N ASP A 654 -38.41 42.21 -4.78
CA ASP A 654 -39.56 41.79 -3.97
C ASP A 654 -40.91 42.41 -4.41
N LYS A 655 -40.85 43.37 -5.33
CA LYS A 655 -41.96 44.20 -5.83
C LYS A 655 -41.64 44.68 -7.25
N PRO A 656 -42.63 45.13 -8.04
CA PRO A 656 -42.38 45.73 -9.36
C PRO A 656 -41.36 46.86 -9.25
N SER A 657 -40.21 46.70 -9.91
CA SER A 657 -39.04 47.57 -9.74
C SER A 657 -38.43 48.02 -11.06
N THR A 658 -37.72 49.14 -11.02
CA THR A 658 -36.89 49.66 -12.11
C THR A 658 -35.47 49.10 -12.09
N THR A 659 -35.04 48.55 -10.96
CA THR A 659 -33.66 48.16 -10.64
C THR A 659 -33.64 47.02 -9.64
N CYS A 660 -32.72 46.08 -9.81
CA CYS A 660 -32.51 44.99 -8.86
C CYS A 660 -31.75 45.47 -7.62
N THR A 661 -32.07 44.92 -6.45
CA THR A 661 -31.41 45.20 -5.17
C THR A 661 -30.49 44.06 -4.78
N LEU A 662 -29.31 44.34 -4.20
CA LEU A 662 -28.41 43.28 -3.72
C LEU A 662 -29.04 42.48 -2.58
N VAL A 663 -28.82 41.17 -2.58
CA VAL A 663 -29.27 40.27 -1.50
C VAL A 663 -28.54 40.63 -0.19
N PRO A 664 -29.26 40.81 0.94
CA PRO A 664 -28.64 41.20 2.20
C PRO A 664 -27.69 40.13 2.74
N ALA A 665 -26.63 40.56 3.43
CA ALA A 665 -25.63 39.66 4.01
C ALA A 665 -26.23 38.62 4.97
N GLY A 666 -25.62 37.43 5.02
CA GLY A 666 -26.17 36.23 5.65
C GLY A 666 -27.15 35.46 4.76
N ARG A 667 -27.35 35.87 3.50
CA ARG A 667 -28.22 35.21 2.52
C ARG A 667 -27.59 35.19 1.13
N TYR A 668 -28.09 34.32 0.26
CA TYR A 668 -27.62 34.19 -1.12
C TYR A 668 -28.77 33.94 -2.10
N GLN A 669 -28.47 34.01 -3.40
CA GLN A 669 -29.43 33.72 -4.47
C GLN A 669 -28.71 33.14 -5.70
N ASP A 670 -28.92 31.85 -5.97
CA ASP A 670 -28.17 31.06 -6.95
C ASP A 670 -28.61 31.28 -8.40
N ARG A 671 -29.82 31.80 -8.63
CA ARG A 671 -30.42 31.91 -9.98
C ARG A 671 -30.83 33.34 -10.31
N ALA A 672 -30.75 33.65 -11.59
CA ALA A 672 -31.38 34.85 -12.13
C ALA A 672 -32.92 34.73 -12.05
N GLY A 673 -33.62 35.82 -11.81
CA GLY A 673 -35.09 35.84 -11.76
C GLY A 673 -35.74 35.31 -10.47
N GLN A 674 -34.95 34.88 -9.47
CA GLN A 674 -35.46 34.55 -8.13
C GLN A 674 -36.00 35.82 -7.43
N HIS A 675 -37.12 35.69 -6.72
CA HIS A 675 -37.71 36.75 -5.89
C HIS A 675 -37.58 36.50 -4.38
N GLU A 676 -37.33 35.26 -3.97
CA GLU A 676 -36.98 34.88 -2.61
C GLU A 676 -35.50 34.47 -2.52
N TYR A 677 -34.82 34.97 -1.50
CA TYR A 677 -33.43 34.67 -1.20
C TYR A 677 -33.29 33.51 -0.20
N LEU A 678 -32.21 32.72 -0.32
CA LEU A 678 -31.95 31.56 0.52
C LEU A 678 -31.10 31.94 1.75
N PRO A 679 -31.36 31.34 2.94
CA PRO A 679 -30.51 31.55 4.12
C PRO A 679 -29.12 30.94 3.89
N CYS A 680 -28.05 31.60 4.35
CA CYS A 680 -26.71 31.02 4.23
C CYS A 680 -26.62 29.72 5.07
N PRO A 681 -26.21 28.57 4.48
CA PRO A 681 -26.14 27.30 5.19
C PRO A 681 -24.98 27.27 6.19
N PRO A 682 -25.05 26.43 7.25
CA PRO A 682 -23.93 26.21 8.17
C PRO A 682 -22.68 25.73 7.43
N GLY A 683 -21.52 26.22 7.85
CA GLY A 683 -20.21 25.98 7.21
C GLY A 683 -19.86 26.95 6.08
N PHE A 684 -20.77 27.85 5.72
CA PHE A 684 -20.57 28.83 4.63
C PHE A 684 -20.82 30.27 5.12
N VAL A 685 -20.14 31.22 4.50
CA VAL A 685 -20.32 32.66 4.67
C VAL A 685 -20.95 33.26 3.40
N CYS A 686 -21.89 34.17 3.59
CA CYS A 686 -22.56 34.90 2.52
C CYS A 686 -22.49 36.43 2.79
N PRO A 687 -21.48 37.14 2.24
CA PRO A 687 -21.48 38.60 2.20
C PRO A 687 -22.69 39.20 1.45
N GLU A 688 -22.86 40.52 1.49
CA GLU A 688 -23.89 41.21 0.70
C GLU A 688 -23.69 40.96 -0.80
N GLY A 689 -24.78 40.67 -1.53
CA GLY A 689 -24.75 40.34 -2.96
C GLY A 689 -24.31 38.92 -3.30
N SER A 690 -24.25 37.98 -2.34
CA SER A 690 -23.79 36.61 -2.56
C SER A 690 -24.60 35.84 -3.61
N ARG A 691 -23.91 35.39 -4.67
CA ARG A 691 -24.46 34.50 -5.71
C ARG A 691 -24.52 33.06 -5.23
N THR A 692 -23.44 32.60 -4.61
CA THR A 692 -23.31 31.27 -4.00
C THR A 692 -22.77 31.43 -2.58
N PRO A 693 -23.04 30.49 -1.66
CA PRO A 693 -22.38 30.46 -0.36
C PRO A 693 -20.88 30.20 -0.53
N ALA A 694 -20.03 31.03 0.06
CA ALA A 694 -18.58 30.78 0.08
C ALA A 694 -18.25 29.87 1.27
N ALA A 695 -17.49 28.81 1.07
CA ALA A 695 -17.10 27.90 2.14
C ALA A 695 -16.27 28.62 3.22
N CYS A 696 -16.45 28.27 4.50
CA CYS A 696 -15.42 28.53 5.50
C CYS A 696 -14.10 27.85 5.06
N GLU A 697 -12.99 28.56 5.19
CA GLU A 697 -11.66 28.08 4.77
C GLU A 697 -11.28 26.80 5.54
N ALA A 698 -10.56 25.88 4.91
CA ALA A 698 -10.12 24.65 5.56
C ALA A 698 -9.28 24.96 6.81
N GLY A 699 -9.49 24.18 7.86
CA GLY A 699 -9.07 24.51 9.22
C GLY A 699 -10.14 25.25 10.04
N THR A 700 -11.20 25.77 9.42
CA THR A 700 -12.29 26.48 10.11
C THR A 700 -13.67 25.88 9.81
N PHE A 701 -14.60 26.03 10.76
CA PHE A 701 -15.98 25.56 10.65
C PHE A 701 -16.97 26.61 11.19
N SER A 702 -18.26 26.48 10.90
CA SER A 702 -19.30 27.23 11.64
C SER A 702 -20.65 26.54 11.64
N GLY A 703 -21.19 26.24 12.83
CA GLY A 703 -22.56 25.74 12.99
C GLY A 703 -23.65 26.80 12.77
N THR A 704 -23.27 28.05 12.45
CA THR A 704 -24.16 29.21 12.45
C THR A 704 -24.89 29.37 11.10
N ILE A 705 -26.22 29.34 11.12
CA ILE A 705 -27.04 29.73 9.95
C ILE A 705 -26.98 31.25 9.70
N ASN A 706 -27.05 31.66 8.43
CA ASN A 706 -27.01 33.06 7.99
C ASN A 706 -25.70 33.81 8.32
N LEU A 707 -24.55 33.11 8.31
CA LEU A 707 -23.26 33.73 8.58
C LEU A 707 -22.91 34.78 7.50
N SER A 708 -22.66 36.02 7.94
CA SER A 708 -22.45 37.19 7.06
C SER A 708 -20.99 37.61 6.89
N THR A 709 -20.09 37.19 7.78
CA THR A 709 -18.66 37.56 7.76
C THR A 709 -17.77 36.37 8.11
N SER A 710 -16.60 36.28 7.47
CA SER A 710 -15.66 35.16 7.67
C SER A 710 -15.14 35.05 9.11
N SER A 711 -15.20 36.14 9.89
CA SER A 711 -14.90 36.18 11.33
C SER A 711 -15.78 35.27 12.22
N GLY A 712 -16.87 34.70 11.69
CA GLY A 712 -17.66 33.67 12.38
C GLY A 712 -17.38 32.24 11.93
N CYS A 713 -16.41 32.03 11.02
CA CYS A 713 -15.75 30.73 10.86
C CYS A 713 -14.70 30.60 11.98
N VAL A 714 -14.85 29.60 12.84
CA VAL A 714 -13.96 29.36 13.98
C VAL A 714 -13.00 28.21 13.68
N ALA A 715 -11.75 28.30 14.14
CA ALA A 715 -10.77 27.24 13.93
C ALA A 715 -11.20 25.92 14.60
N ALA A 716 -10.95 24.79 13.94
CA ALA A 716 -11.12 23.48 14.55
C ALA A 716 -10.25 23.37 15.81
N PRO A 717 -10.79 22.90 16.97
CA PRO A 717 -10.02 22.79 18.20
C PRO A 717 -8.95 21.68 18.11
N ALA A 718 -7.98 21.69 19.02
CA ALA A 718 -6.99 20.61 19.12
C ALA A 718 -7.66 19.23 19.24
N GLY A 719 -7.08 18.24 18.55
CA GLY A 719 -7.68 16.92 18.35
C GLY A 719 -8.71 16.85 17.22
N PHE A 720 -9.08 17.95 16.57
CA PHE A 720 -10.08 17.99 15.51
C PHE A 720 -9.60 18.75 14.26
N TYR A 721 -10.19 18.41 13.12
CA TYR A 721 -9.98 19.04 11.82
C TYR A 721 -11.29 19.57 11.24
N ALA A 722 -11.20 20.47 10.26
CA ALA A 722 -12.34 20.93 9.49
C ALA A 722 -11.95 21.09 8.02
N SER A 723 -12.52 20.26 7.15
CA SER A 723 -12.43 20.46 5.71
C SER A 723 -13.27 21.67 5.28
N ALA A 724 -12.93 22.28 4.15
CA ALA A 724 -13.59 23.50 3.68
C ALA A 724 -15.12 23.33 3.59
N GLY A 725 -15.85 24.29 4.14
CA GLY A 725 -17.32 24.27 4.16
C GLY A 725 -17.95 23.46 5.29
N SER A 726 -17.16 22.94 6.25
CA SER A 726 -17.74 22.13 7.34
C SER A 726 -18.53 22.97 8.36
N SER A 727 -19.63 22.40 8.86
CA SER A 727 -20.47 22.99 9.90
C SER A 727 -20.13 22.51 11.32
N VAL A 728 -19.39 21.39 11.43
CA VAL A 728 -18.96 20.73 12.67
C VAL A 728 -17.53 20.20 12.45
N PRO A 729 -16.60 20.31 13.41
CA PRO A 729 -15.26 19.78 13.24
C PRO A 729 -15.25 18.27 13.48
N SER A 730 -14.50 17.52 12.66
CA SER A 730 -14.34 16.07 12.77
C SER A 730 -13.12 15.72 13.62
N PRO A 731 -13.13 14.63 14.40
CA PRO A 731 -11.96 14.22 15.18
C PRO A 731 -10.80 13.78 14.27
N CYS A 732 -9.55 14.03 14.67
CA CYS A 732 -8.37 13.44 14.03
C CYS A 732 -8.50 11.91 14.01
N TYR A 733 -8.06 11.27 12.91
CA TYR A 733 -8.22 9.82 12.72
C TYR A 733 -7.53 9.00 13.82
N ALA A 734 -8.09 7.83 14.12
CA ALA A 734 -7.49 6.91 15.09
C ALA A 734 -6.04 6.53 14.69
N GLY A 735 -5.14 6.56 15.67
CA GLY A 735 -3.70 6.39 15.50
C GLY A 735 -2.95 7.70 15.30
N ARG A 736 -3.63 8.85 15.29
CA ARG A 736 -3.02 10.17 15.07
C ARG A 736 -3.42 11.17 16.14
N PHE A 737 -2.72 12.29 16.16
CA PHE A 737 -3.01 13.40 17.08
C PHE A 737 -2.91 14.76 16.38
N GLY A 738 -3.46 15.78 17.04
CA GLY A 738 -3.25 17.18 16.69
C GLY A 738 -3.20 18.09 17.93
N SER A 739 -2.06 18.69 18.22
CA SER A 739 -1.85 19.53 19.41
C SER A 739 -2.38 20.97 19.28
N SER A 740 -2.53 21.46 18.05
CA SER A 740 -2.85 22.84 17.71
C SER A 740 -4.29 22.98 17.19
N SER A 741 -4.79 24.21 17.02
CA SER A 741 -6.08 24.45 16.36
C SER A 741 -5.90 24.66 14.85
N GLY A 742 -6.85 24.18 14.05
CA GLY A 742 -6.98 24.55 12.64
C GLY A 742 -6.53 23.51 11.60
N TYR A 743 -6.53 22.20 11.92
CA TYR A 743 -6.19 21.18 10.92
C TYR A 743 -7.22 21.08 9.79
N THR A 744 -6.74 20.83 8.58
CA THR A 744 -7.51 20.76 7.32
C THR A 744 -8.15 19.40 7.06
N ASP A 745 -7.53 18.35 7.57
CA ASP A 745 -7.83 16.94 7.30
C ASP A 745 -7.47 16.06 8.52
N GLY A 746 -7.96 14.81 8.53
CA GLY A 746 -7.80 13.89 9.65
C GLY A 746 -6.40 13.29 9.84
N GLN A 747 -5.43 13.59 8.96
CA GLN A 747 -4.03 13.20 9.21
C GLN A 747 -3.39 14.08 10.29
N CYS A 748 -3.96 15.27 10.54
CA CYS A 748 -3.61 16.23 11.60
C CYS A 748 -2.10 16.54 11.69
N GLU A 749 -1.44 16.27 12.82
CA GLU A 749 -0.03 16.63 13.04
C GLU A 749 0.91 15.45 12.86
N GLY A 750 0.54 14.27 13.37
CA GLY A 750 1.43 13.12 13.36
C GLY A 750 0.79 11.84 13.89
N ALA A 751 1.52 10.74 13.76
CA ALA A 751 1.15 9.45 14.30
C ALA A 751 1.40 9.36 15.82
N CYS A 752 0.62 8.53 16.50
CA CYS A 752 0.82 8.20 17.91
C CYS A 752 2.20 7.57 18.14
N ALA A 753 2.83 7.83 19.29
CA ALA A 753 4.16 7.31 19.61
C ALA A 753 4.14 5.82 19.98
N VAL A 754 5.28 5.14 19.83
CA VAL A 754 5.50 3.80 20.40
C VAL A 754 5.17 3.75 21.90
N GLY A 755 4.68 2.59 22.35
CA GLY A 755 4.19 2.36 23.71
C GLY A 755 2.83 3.00 24.03
N HIS A 756 2.25 3.76 23.09
CA HIS A 756 1.01 4.51 23.28
C HIS A 756 -0.04 4.12 22.23
N PHE A 757 -1.27 4.54 22.48
CA PHE A 757 -2.36 4.53 21.51
C PHE A 757 -3.13 5.85 21.56
N CYS A 758 -3.73 6.21 20.43
CA CYS A 758 -4.40 7.48 20.21
C CYS A 758 -5.76 7.21 19.56
N PRO A 759 -6.86 7.11 20.33
CA PRO A 759 -8.20 7.08 19.80
C PRO A 759 -8.52 8.35 19.00
N GLU A 760 -9.61 8.33 18.24
CA GLU A 760 -10.12 9.50 17.53
C GLU A 760 -10.23 10.71 18.47
N GLY A 761 -9.76 11.88 18.01
CA GLY A 761 -9.79 13.10 18.81
C GLY A 761 -8.55 13.36 19.69
N SER A 762 -7.50 12.55 19.60
CA SER A 762 -6.30 12.67 20.44
C SER A 762 -5.52 13.98 20.21
N THR A 763 -5.06 14.61 21.29
CA THR A 763 -4.39 15.93 21.27
C THR A 763 -2.86 15.87 21.42
N ASN A 764 -2.28 14.70 21.67
CA ASN A 764 -0.83 14.51 21.80
C ASN A 764 -0.43 13.08 21.41
N ALA A 765 0.81 12.89 20.94
CA ALA A 765 1.37 11.60 20.53
C ALA A 765 1.40 10.54 21.64
N THR A 766 1.27 10.95 22.90
CA THR A 766 1.31 10.10 24.10
C THR A 766 -0.02 10.09 24.88
N ALA A 767 -1.14 10.40 24.23
CA ALA A 767 -2.45 10.61 24.86
C ALA A 767 -2.89 9.45 25.78
N HIS A 768 -2.72 8.19 25.35
CA HIS A 768 -3.00 7.02 26.19
C HIS A 768 -1.82 6.04 26.17
N LEU A 769 -1.39 5.62 27.36
CA LEU A 769 -0.30 4.65 27.54
C LEU A 769 -0.85 3.22 27.43
N CYS A 770 -0.12 2.32 26.78
CA CYS A 770 -0.43 0.89 26.86
C CYS A 770 -0.32 0.40 28.32
N PRO A 771 -1.29 -0.38 28.86
CA PRO A 771 -1.24 -0.88 30.23
C PRO A 771 0.00 -1.72 30.54
N ALA A 772 0.41 -1.76 31.82
CA ALA A 772 1.43 -2.71 32.27
C ALA A 772 1.00 -4.16 31.93
N GLY A 773 1.95 -4.98 31.49
CA GLY A 773 1.72 -6.28 30.88
C GLY A 773 1.56 -6.26 29.36
N THR A 774 1.34 -5.09 28.76
CA THR A 774 1.25 -4.90 27.30
C THR A 774 2.36 -3.99 26.76
N TYR A 775 2.53 -3.97 25.45
CA TYR A 775 3.45 -3.09 24.72
C TYR A 775 2.91 -2.74 23.33
N ASN A 776 3.32 -1.59 22.80
CA ASN A 776 3.15 -1.26 21.38
C ASN A 776 4.50 -0.88 20.76
N ARG A 777 5.01 -1.69 19.82
CA ARG A 777 6.29 -1.48 19.14
C ARG A 777 6.24 -0.56 17.91
N PHE A 778 5.06 -0.11 17.51
CA PHE A 778 4.84 0.66 16.28
C PHE A 778 4.23 2.03 16.56
N ASN A 779 4.58 3.03 15.75
CA ASN A 779 3.85 4.30 15.74
C ASN A 779 2.45 4.08 15.15
N GLY A 780 1.49 4.93 15.52
CA GLY A 780 0.15 4.90 14.94
C GLY A 780 -0.88 4.00 15.63
N GLY A 781 -0.62 3.56 16.87
CA GLY A 781 -1.56 2.70 17.62
C GLY A 781 -2.96 3.32 17.75
N GLN A 782 -3.97 2.68 17.16
CA GLN A 782 -5.30 3.29 16.97
C GLN A 782 -6.22 3.19 18.19
N GLY A 783 -6.03 2.17 19.02
CA GLY A 783 -6.87 1.86 20.17
C GLY A 783 -6.14 0.91 21.12
N ILE A 784 -6.83 0.46 22.16
CA ILE A 784 -6.26 -0.46 23.17
C ILE A 784 -5.77 -1.78 22.54
N ASP A 785 -6.37 -2.21 21.43
CA ASP A 785 -6.01 -3.43 20.70
C ASP A 785 -4.64 -3.35 20.00
N ALA A 786 -4.07 -2.14 19.87
CA ALA A 786 -2.68 -1.95 19.42
C ALA A 786 -1.65 -2.26 20.53
N CYS A 787 -2.09 -2.45 21.78
CA CYS A 787 -1.25 -2.80 22.92
C CYS A 787 -1.18 -4.32 23.08
N THR A 788 -0.32 -4.96 22.28
CA THR A 788 -0.07 -6.41 22.32
C THR A 788 0.31 -6.86 23.74
N PRO A 789 -0.27 -7.94 24.29
CA PRO A 789 0.18 -8.51 25.56
C PRO A 789 1.59 -9.10 25.42
N CYS A 790 2.42 -8.96 26.46
CA CYS A 790 3.75 -9.57 26.45
C CYS A 790 3.64 -11.11 26.34
N PRO A 791 4.40 -11.76 25.45
CA PRO A 791 4.42 -13.21 25.34
C PRO A 791 5.10 -13.86 26.56
N ALA A 792 4.81 -15.13 26.81
CA ALA A 792 5.38 -15.88 27.93
C ALA A 792 6.93 -15.83 27.94
N GLY A 793 7.51 -15.72 29.12
CA GLY A 793 8.93 -15.46 29.36
C GLY A 793 9.31 -13.97 29.43
N LEU A 794 8.45 -13.07 28.93
CA LEU A 794 8.66 -11.61 28.98
C LEU A 794 7.55 -10.89 29.76
N PHE A 795 7.86 -9.69 30.26
CA PHE A 795 6.96 -8.88 31.09
C PHE A 795 7.05 -7.38 30.77
N SER A 796 6.04 -6.61 31.19
CA SER A 796 6.03 -5.14 31.07
C SER A 796 5.58 -4.50 32.38
N ALA A 797 6.53 -4.08 33.21
CA ALA A 797 6.24 -3.57 34.57
C ALA A 797 5.74 -2.12 34.62
N VAL A 798 5.85 -1.37 33.52
CA VAL A 798 5.51 0.06 33.47
C VAL A 798 4.56 0.31 32.30
N PRO A 799 3.42 0.98 32.51
CA PRO A 799 2.57 1.42 31.41
C PRO A 799 3.34 2.32 30.43
N GLY A 800 3.04 2.22 29.14
CA GLY A 800 3.70 3.00 28.09
C GLY A 800 4.91 2.32 27.46
N SER A 801 5.16 1.03 27.73
CA SER A 801 6.33 0.33 27.20
C SER A 801 6.22 0.05 25.70
N SER A 802 7.30 0.27 24.96
CA SER A 802 7.43 -0.05 23.54
C SER A 802 8.00 -1.45 23.27
N VAL A 803 8.44 -2.15 24.32
CA VAL A 803 9.02 -3.50 24.28
C VAL A 803 8.77 -4.21 25.62
N CYS A 804 8.76 -5.54 25.64
CA CYS A 804 8.73 -6.31 26.89
C CYS A 804 10.17 -6.62 27.37
N GLY A 805 10.39 -6.60 28.68
CA GLY A 805 11.65 -7.06 29.29
C GLY A 805 11.66 -8.57 29.50
N GLU A 806 12.84 -9.19 29.51
CA GLU A 806 13.00 -10.61 29.84
C GLU A 806 12.89 -10.85 31.35
N CYS A 807 12.25 -11.94 31.76
CA CYS A 807 12.29 -12.35 33.17
C CYS A 807 13.70 -12.83 33.57
N GLU A 808 14.22 -12.25 34.67
CA GLU A 808 15.51 -12.61 35.25
C GLU A 808 15.52 -14.06 35.77
N ALA A 809 16.72 -14.65 35.88
CA ALA A 809 16.88 -16.03 36.32
C ALA A 809 16.20 -16.29 37.69
N GLY A 810 15.60 -17.47 37.85
CA GLY A 810 14.75 -17.82 39.00
C GLY A 810 13.30 -17.27 38.92
N THR A 811 12.97 -16.47 37.90
CA THR A 811 11.63 -15.90 37.68
C THR A 811 11.08 -16.17 36.29
N VAL A 812 9.76 -16.17 36.13
CA VAL A 812 9.05 -16.55 34.90
C VAL A 812 7.82 -15.69 34.66
N ALA A 813 7.42 -15.54 33.40
CA ALA A 813 6.10 -15.09 32.99
C ALA A 813 5.41 -16.26 32.28
N PRO A 814 4.60 -17.08 32.99
CA PRO A 814 4.00 -18.29 32.39
C PRO A 814 2.81 -17.95 31.49
N ASP A 815 2.03 -16.94 31.87
CA ASP A 815 0.88 -16.45 31.13
C ASP A 815 1.28 -15.27 30.23
N THR A 816 0.50 -15.03 29.17
CA THR A 816 0.65 -13.82 28.35
C THR A 816 0.07 -12.60 29.07
N GLY A 817 0.64 -11.42 28.82
CA GLY A 817 0.18 -10.17 29.42
C GLY A 817 0.72 -9.90 30.84
N MET A 818 1.75 -10.62 31.29
CA MET A 818 2.28 -10.47 32.66
C MET A 818 2.98 -9.12 32.89
N SER A 819 2.53 -8.39 33.91
CA SER A 819 3.14 -7.13 34.36
C SER A 819 4.29 -7.31 35.36
N LEU A 820 4.49 -8.53 35.88
CA LEU A 820 5.54 -8.87 36.83
C LEU A 820 5.93 -10.35 36.67
N CYS A 821 7.22 -10.66 36.72
CA CYS A 821 7.68 -12.04 36.73
C CYS A 821 7.33 -12.72 38.08
N ALA A 822 6.66 -13.87 38.02
CA ALA A 822 6.47 -14.73 39.17
C ALA A 822 7.79 -15.46 39.50
N ARG A 823 8.06 -15.73 40.77
CA ARG A 823 9.18 -16.59 41.17
C ARG A 823 8.82 -18.07 40.97
N CYS A 824 9.80 -18.89 40.64
CA CYS A 824 9.64 -20.33 40.70
C CYS A 824 9.33 -20.77 42.14
N LYS A 825 8.35 -21.66 42.29
CA LYS A 825 7.94 -22.19 43.60
C LYS A 825 9.00 -23.16 44.11
N GLU A 826 8.98 -23.47 45.41
CA GLU A 826 9.94 -24.41 46.00
C GLU A 826 9.92 -25.77 45.26
N GLY A 827 11.09 -26.37 45.05
CA GLY A 827 11.25 -27.58 44.23
C GLY A 827 11.20 -27.34 42.71
N GLN A 828 11.11 -26.08 42.28
CA GLN A 828 11.26 -25.65 40.89
C GLN A 828 12.36 -24.60 40.74
N TYR A 829 12.97 -24.50 39.56
CA TYR A 829 14.09 -23.59 39.26
C TYR A 829 14.02 -23.04 37.84
N GLN A 830 14.73 -21.95 37.59
CA GLN A 830 14.88 -21.37 36.25
C GLN A 830 16.32 -20.86 36.08
N PRO A 831 17.13 -21.45 35.17
CA PRO A 831 18.56 -21.14 35.05
C PRO A 831 18.94 -20.13 33.93
N LEU A 832 18.01 -19.69 33.08
CA LEU A 832 18.27 -18.81 31.93
C LEU A 832 17.17 -17.76 31.77
N LYS A 833 17.57 -16.49 31.61
CA LYS A 833 16.65 -15.37 31.37
C LYS A 833 15.66 -15.65 30.24
N GLY A 834 14.43 -15.14 30.38
CA GLY A 834 13.40 -15.24 29.36
C GLY A 834 12.67 -16.60 29.26
N MET A 835 12.92 -17.57 30.15
CA MET A 835 12.08 -18.78 30.18
C MET A 835 10.64 -18.46 30.63
N GLY A 836 9.65 -19.01 29.91
CA GLY A 836 8.24 -18.96 30.30
C GLY A 836 7.85 -19.92 31.44
N GLU A 837 8.56 -21.05 31.59
CA GLU A 837 8.21 -22.09 32.57
C GLU A 837 9.34 -22.40 33.55
N CYS A 838 8.96 -22.71 34.80
CA CYS A 838 9.88 -23.21 35.82
C CYS A 838 10.06 -24.71 35.68
N ARG A 839 11.32 -25.17 35.68
CA ARG A 839 11.66 -26.59 35.62
C ARG A 839 11.54 -27.21 37.01
N VAL A 840 11.03 -28.43 37.10
CA VAL A 840 11.00 -29.18 38.38
C VAL A 840 12.40 -29.74 38.67
N CYS A 841 12.81 -29.76 39.94
CA CYS A 841 14.06 -30.39 40.35
C CYS A 841 14.09 -31.89 40.07
N ALA A 842 15.29 -32.44 39.83
CA ALA A 842 15.48 -33.87 39.64
C ALA A 842 15.23 -34.65 40.95
N ALA A 843 14.91 -35.94 40.84
CA ALA A 843 14.59 -36.76 42.01
C ALA A 843 15.74 -36.80 43.03
N GLY A 844 15.52 -36.18 44.19
CA GLY A 844 16.48 -36.06 45.29
C GLY A 844 17.16 -34.70 45.42
N THR A 845 16.99 -33.79 44.47
CA THR A 845 17.42 -32.38 44.58
C THR A 845 16.25 -31.43 44.80
N TRP A 846 16.53 -30.23 45.31
CA TRP A 846 15.53 -29.28 45.82
C TRP A 846 16.00 -27.83 45.64
N SER A 847 15.04 -26.90 45.57
CA SER A 847 15.26 -25.46 45.41
C SER A 847 14.35 -24.64 46.34
N LEU A 848 14.79 -23.44 46.74
CA LEU A 848 13.95 -22.45 47.42
C LEU A 848 13.18 -21.62 46.37
N GLU A 849 12.15 -20.90 46.82
CA GLU A 849 11.42 -19.95 45.97
C GLU A 849 12.38 -18.97 45.28
N GLY A 850 12.33 -18.90 43.95
CA GLY A 850 13.14 -17.99 43.14
C GLY A 850 14.59 -18.41 42.90
N GLN A 851 14.98 -19.66 43.17
CA GLN A 851 16.33 -20.14 42.90
C GLN A 851 16.63 -20.43 41.42
N VAL A 852 17.92 -20.30 41.07
CA VAL A 852 18.42 -20.47 39.70
C VAL A 852 18.92 -21.88 39.38
N ASP A 853 19.14 -22.71 40.40
CA ASP A 853 19.50 -24.14 40.28
C ASP A 853 18.93 -24.95 41.47
N CYS A 854 18.92 -26.28 41.33
CA CYS A 854 18.45 -27.23 42.34
C CYS A 854 19.60 -27.71 43.24
N ASP A 855 20.30 -26.76 43.87
CA ASP A 855 21.52 -27.05 44.64
C ASP A 855 21.30 -27.85 45.93
N MET A 856 20.12 -27.84 46.55
CA MET A 856 19.89 -28.50 47.84
C MET A 856 19.44 -29.95 47.66
N CYS A 857 19.46 -30.73 48.74
CA CYS A 857 18.82 -32.05 48.77
C CYS A 857 17.40 -31.97 49.33
N ASP A 858 16.46 -32.71 48.73
CA ASP A 858 15.11 -32.86 49.29
C ASP A 858 15.14 -33.78 50.54
N SER A 859 14.03 -33.84 51.29
CA SER A 859 13.89 -34.78 52.40
C SER A 859 14.14 -36.21 51.94
N GLY A 860 14.93 -36.97 52.71
CA GLY A 860 15.36 -38.32 52.32
C GLY A 860 16.63 -38.37 51.47
N PHE A 861 17.29 -37.23 51.21
CA PHE A 861 18.59 -37.14 50.55
C PHE A 861 19.61 -36.25 51.30
N MET A 862 20.91 -36.55 51.15
CA MET A 862 22.02 -35.77 51.72
C MET A 862 23.15 -35.48 50.74
N LYS A 863 23.83 -34.34 50.93
CA LYS A 863 25.15 -34.09 50.32
C LYS A 863 26.24 -34.86 51.04
N ASN A 864 27.17 -35.45 50.28
CA ASN A 864 28.43 -35.95 50.83
C ASN A 864 29.38 -34.78 51.17
N ASN A 865 30.48 -35.05 51.89
CA ASN A 865 31.42 -34.04 52.39
C ASN A 865 32.14 -33.20 51.30
N THR A 866 32.09 -33.61 50.04
CA THR A 866 32.61 -32.83 48.90
C THR A 866 31.57 -31.85 48.32
N GLY A 867 30.28 -32.05 48.60
CA GLY A 867 29.18 -31.19 48.20
C GLY A 867 28.48 -31.57 46.88
N ASP A 868 29.11 -32.35 46.01
CA ASP A 868 28.78 -32.42 44.58
C ASP A 868 27.47 -33.17 44.20
N SER A 869 26.85 -33.91 45.11
CA SER A 869 25.70 -34.75 44.78
C SER A 869 24.83 -35.13 45.97
N CYS A 870 23.51 -35.09 45.75
CA CYS A 870 22.49 -35.55 46.69
C CYS A 870 22.29 -37.06 46.60
N THR A 871 22.39 -37.74 47.74
CA THR A 871 22.35 -39.21 47.82
C THR A 871 21.40 -39.66 48.92
N ASN A 872 20.60 -40.70 48.65
CA ASN A 872 19.52 -41.11 49.56
C ASN A 872 20.03 -41.48 50.97
N CYS A 873 19.29 -41.05 51.99
CA CYS A 873 19.55 -41.32 53.41
C CYS A 873 18.43 -42.07 54.12
N ASP A 874 17.23 -42.16 53.56
CA ASP A 874 16.15 -43.01 54.12
C ASP A 874 16.49 -44.51 54.11
N SER A 875 17.43 -44.91 53.25
CA SER A 875 18.06 -46.24 53.26
C SER A 875 18.99 -46.49 54.46
N ILE A 876 19.23 -45.49 55.32
CA ILE A 876 20.04 -45.59 56.53
C ILE A 876 19.07 -45.73 57.73
N GLU A 877 19.06 -46.89 58.37
CA GLU A 877 18.20 -47.11 59.54
C GLU A 877 18.65 -46.24 60.73
N GLY A 878 17.70 -45.55 61.37
CA GLY A 878 17.97 -44.80 62.60
C GLY A 878 18.40 -43.34 62.44
N VAL A 879 18.10 -42.67 61.32
CA VAL A 879 18.35 -41.23 61.14
C VAL A 879 17.09 -40.43 60.82
N ASP A 880 17.13 -39.13 61.10
CA ASP A 880 16.18 -38.13 60.60
C ASP A 880 16.89 -37.26 59.56
N CYS A 881 16.35 -37.23 58.34
CA CYS A 881 16.98 -36.61 57.19
C CYS A 881 16.09 -35.52 56.55
N PRO A 882 15.97 -34.35 57.21
CA PRO A 882 15.24 -33.20 56.65
C PRO A 882 15.95 -32.62 55.42
N ARG A 883 15.30 -31.66 54.75
CA ARG A 883 15.85 -30.93 53.59
C ARG A 883 17.21 -30.28 53.89
N ASP A 884 18.05 -30.24 52.84
CA ASP A 884 19.45 -29.78 52.84
C ASP A 884 20.33 -30.34 53.97
N THR A 885 20.09 -31.60 54.35
CA THR A 885 20.99 -32.30 55.28
C THR A 885 22.34 -32.58 54.63
N LEU A 886 23.42 -32.11 55.25
CA LEU A 886 24.78 -32.52 54.91
C LEU A 886 25.10 -33.81 55.67
N LEU A 887 25.98 -34.66 55.13
CA LEU A 887 26.50 -35.81 55.87
C LEU A 887 27.05 -35.39 57.24
N ALA A 888 27.75 -34.25 57.30
CA ALA A 888 28.22 -33.66 58.56
C ALA A 888 27.07 -33.33 59.55
N THR A 889 25.93 -32.81 59.09
CA THR A 889 24.83 -32.31 59.95
C THR A 889 23.71 -33.31 60.21
N LEU A 890 23.75 -34.50 59.59
CA LEU A 890 22.77 -35.59 59.75
C LEU A 890 22.37 -35.85 61.21
N LYS A 891 21.08 -35.72 61.50
CA LYS A 891 20.51 -36.04 62.81
C LYS A 891 20.32 -37.55 62.94
N VAL A 892 21.02 -38.15 63.91
CA VAL A 892 20.80 -39.55 64.28
C VAL A 892 19.66 -39.63 65.30
N ARG A 893 18.74 -40.59 65.14
CA ARG A 893 17.61 -40.80 66.04
C ARG A 893 18.06 -41.37 67.38
N LYS A 894 17.28 -41.11 68.43
CA LYS A 894 17.48 -41.72 69.75
C LYS A 894 17.53 -43.25 69.63
N GLY A 895 18.48 -43.88 70.33
CA GLY A 895 18.76 -45.31 70.23
C GLY A 895 19.62 -45.74 69.03
N HIS A 896 20.20 -44.80 68.27
CA HIS A 896 21.17 -45.07 67.18
C HIS A 896 22.38 -44.12 67.30
N TRP A 897 23.52 -44.45 66.70
CA TRP A 897 24.73 -43.62 66.72
C TRP A 897 25.63 -43.87 65.47
N ARG A 898 26.65 -43.03 65.26
CA ARG A 898 27.60 -43.08 64.12
C ARG A 898 29.04 -42.82 64.55
N HIS A 899 30.03 -43.38 63.85
CA HIS A 899 31.46 -43.24 64.21
C HIS A 899 32.01 -41.82 64.05
N SER A 900 31.58 -41.07 63.04
CA SER A 900 31.97 -39.67 62.86
C SER A 900 30.93 -38.90 62.06
N GLU A 901 31.10 -37.58 61.96
CA GLU A 901 30.30 -36.74 61.09
C GLU A 901 30.54 -37.02 59.59
N ASN A 902 31.57 -37.81 59.26
CA ASN A 902 31.97 -38.15 57.89
C ASN A 902 31.52 -39.56 57.45
N THR A 903 30.81 -40.31 58.30
CA THR A 903 30.40 -41.70 58.03
C THR A 903 28.89 -41.85 57.86
N ARG A 904 28.47 -42.49 56.77
CA ARG A 904 27.06 -42.85 56.48
C ARG A 904 26.57 -44.09 57.22
N VAL A 905 27.47 -44.87 57.83
CA VAL A 905 27.10 -46.08 58.59
C VAL A 905 26.61 -45.68 59.98
N VAL A 906 25.39 -46.10 60.29
CA VAL A 906 24.67 -45.85 61.55
C VAL A 906 24.30 -47.21 62.13
N TYR A 907 24.35 -47.33 63.45
CA TYR A 907 24.12 -48.59 64.14
C TYR A 907 23.09 -48.43 65.26
N ALA A 908 22.19 -49.40 65.38
CA ALA A 908 21.23 -49.48 66.47
C ALA A 908 21.89 -49.85 67.80
N CYS A 909 21.43 -49.23 68.88
CA CYS A 909 21.86 -49.55 70.24
C CYS A 909 21.15 -50.83 70.72
N ARG A 910 21.93 -51.83 71.15
CA ARG A 910 21.40 -53.17 71.47
C ARG A 910 20.67 -53.16 72.82
N ASN A 911 19.45 -53.67 72.83
CA ASN A 911 18.73 -53.95 74.08
C ASN A 911 19.40 -55.10 74.85
N GLY A 912 19.45 -54.97 76.18
CA GLY A 912 19.74 -56.05 77.11
C GLY A 912 18.59 -56.21 78.11
N ASP A 913 18.47 -57.40 78.71
CA ASP A 913 17.25 -57.85 79.43
C ASP A 913 16.99 -57.18 80.80
N ALA A 914 17.49 -55.96 81.01
CA ALA A 914 17.35 -55.15 82.23
C ALA A 914 16.59 -53.81 82.01
N GLY A 915 15.94 -53.63 80.86
CA GLY A 915 14.90 -52.62 80.65
C GLY A 915 15.35 -51.18 80.36
N TRP A 916 16.58 -50.79 80.69
CA TRP A 916 17.16 -49.48 80.31
C TRP A 916 18.63 -49.59 79.92
N THR A 917 18.99 -48.97 78.79
CA THR A 917 20.39 -48.67 78.41
C THR A 917 20.54 -47.16 78.25
N PRO A 918 21.70 -46.57 78.60
CA PRO A 918 21.88 -45.10 78.62
C PRO A 918 22.15 -44.47 77.24
N CYS A 919 21.78 -45.11 76.13
CA CYS A 919 22.09 -44.58 74.80
C CYS A 919 21.09 -43.50 74.33
N VAL A 920 21.46 -42.23 74.52
CA VAL A 920 20.78 -41.08 73.90
C VAL A 920 21.60 -40.62 72.69
N GLY A 921 21.30 -41.18 71.52
CA GLY A 921 21.88 -40.73 70.26
C GLY A 921 21.20 -39.50 69.69
N GLY A 922 21.99 -38.57 69.14
CA GLY A 922 21.53 -37.32 68.52
C GLY A 922 22.47 -36.16 68.85
N ARG A 923 22.43 -35.06 68.07
CA ARG A 923 23.20 -33.84 68.36
C ARG A 923 22.66 -33.07 69.58
N ASP A 924 21.42 -33.36 69.98
CA ASP A 924 20.74 -32.77 71.13
C ASP A 924 21.03 -33.53 72.46
N ALA A 925 22.06 -34.38 72.50
CA ALA A 925 22.60 -35.01 73.71
C ALA A 925 23.53 -34.04 74.48
N GLY A 926 22.94 -32.97 75.03
CA GLY A 926 23.68 -31.83 75.59
C GLY A 926 24.43 -32.11 76.91
N ASP A 927 25.60 -31.47 77.01
CA ASP A 927 26.28 -30.87 78.17
C ASP A 927 26.57 -31.69 79.47
N ASP A 928 25.90 -32.82 79.74
CA ASP A 928 26.03 -33.60 80.98
C ASP A 928 27.22 -34.60 80.98
N GLY A 929 28.01 -34.64 79.90
CA GLY A 929 29.32 -35.30 79.85
C GLY A 929 29.33 -36.85 79.89
N ASN A 930 28.19 -37.54 79.82
CA ASN A 930 28.10 -39.00 79.82
C ASN A 930 27.10 -39.53 78.80
N GLY A 931 27.56 -40.09 77.68
CA GLY A 931 26.70 -40.87 76.78
C GLY A 931 27.10 -40.95 75.30
N TYR A 932 28.18 -41.65 74.98
CA TYR A 932 28.44 -42.12 73.60
C TYR A 932 28.33 -43.65 73.54
N CYS A 933 27.62 -44.15 72.52
CA CYS A 933 27.55 -45.58 72.21
C CYS A 933 28.35 -45.83 70.92
N SER A 934 28.99 -47.00 70.76
CA SER A 934 29.83 -47.38 69.60
C SER A 934 29.73 -48.87 69.27
N SER A 935 29.81 -49.21 67.98
CA SER A 935 29.91 -50.59 67.50
C SER A 935 31.28 -51.14 67.83
N GLY A 936 31.31 -52.38 68.28
CA GLY A 936 32.52 -52.99 68.80
C GLY A 936 32.64 -52.94 70.33
N TYR A 937 31.80 -52.20 71.08
CA TYR A 937 31.69 -52.43 72.54
C TYR A 937 31.29 -53.90 72.74
N GLN A 938 32.17 -54.77 73.24
CA GLN A 938 33.35 -54.56 74.11
C GLN A 938 34.67 -54.26 73.35
N GLY A 939 35.05 -52.97 73.24
CA GLY A 939 36.10 -52.43 72.35
C GLY A 939 35.58 -51.24 71.50
N PRO A 940 36.35 -50.65 70.57
CA PRO A 940 37.80 -50.69 70.42
C PRO A 940 38.41 -49.29 70.72
N VAL A 941 38.53 -48.90 71.99
CA VAL A 941 39.21 -47.64 72.40
C VAL A 941 40.59 -48.00 72.99
N CYS A 942 41.52 -48.35 72.11
CA CYS A 942 42.91 -48.70 72.45
C CYS A 942 43.91 -48.06 71.47
N GLU A 943 43.60 -46.85 70.98
CA GLU A 943 44.28 -46.25 69.82
C GLU A 943 45.65 -45.61 70.15
N VAL A 944 45.93 -45.30 71.42
CA VAL A 944 47.25 -44.78 71.84
C VAL A 944 47.65 -45.28 73.23
N CYS A 945 48.82 -45.94 73.35
CA CYS A 945 49.43 -46.30 74.64
C CYS A 945 49.95 -45.03 75.37
N VAL A 946 49.06 -44.25 76.02
CA VAL A 946 49.44 -43.08 76.85
C VAL A 946 49.30 -43.34 78.34
N ASN A 947 48.37 -44.22 78.75
CA ASN A 947 48.38 -44.86 80.08
C ASN A 947 47.75 -46.27 80.01
N GLU A 948 48.41 -47.22 80.67
CA GLU A 948 47.93 -48.56 81.08
C GLU A 948 47.53 -49.58 79.98
N ASN A 949 48.54 -49.95 79.18
CA ASN A 949 48.92 -51.37 78.93
C ASN A 949 48.12 -52.25 77.95
N ALA A 950 47.49 -51.73 76.89
CA ALA A 950 47.13 -52.57 75.73
C ALA A 950 46.95 -51.81 74.40
N TYR A 951 47.20 -52.50 73.27
CA TYR A 951 46.79 -52.13 71.92
C TYR A 951 46.09 -53.32 71.21
N PHE A 952 45.36 -53.08 70.12
CA PHE A 952 44.60 -54.12 69.40
C PHE A 952 45.38 -54.67 68.18
N GLN A 953 45.39 -55.99 67.97
CA GLN A 953 46.02 -56.61 66.78
C GLN A 953 44.99 -57.35 65.91
N GLU A 954 44.76 -56.80 64.71
CA GLU A 954 43.75 -57.25 63.74
C GLU A 954 43.86 -58.75 63.37
N SER A 955 45.07 -59.29 63.21
CA SER A 955 45.31 -60.70 62.83
C SER A 955 44.93 -61.74 63.90
N SER A 956 44.57 -61.32 65.12
CA SER A 956 44.24 -62.22 66.23
C SER A 956 42.95 -61.85 66.99
N ALA A 957 42.34 -60.71 66.63
CA ALA A 957 41.12 -60.19 67.25
C ALA A 957 41.16 -60.07 68.79
N ARG A 958 42.32 -59.69 69.34
CA ARG A 958 42.53 -59.48 70.79
C ARG A 958 43.39 -58.25 71.06
N CYS A 959 43.27 -57.74 72.28
CA CYS A 959 44.18 -56.73 72.83
C CYS A 959 45.45 -57.40 73.41
N ILE A 960 46.61 -56.77 73.22
CA ILE A 960 47.94 -57.26 73.57
C ILE A 960 48.71 -56.12 74.26
N ASP A 961 49.54 -56.45 75.25
CA ASP A 961 50.28 -55.47 76.07
C ASP A 961 51.28 -54.64 75.24
N CYS A 962 51.49 -53.37 75.62
CA CYS A 962 52.35 -52.42 74.92
C CYS A 962 53.84 -52.71 75.21
N GLY A 963 54.38 -53.76 74.57
CA GLY A 963 55.77 -54.21 74.71
C GLY A 963 56.82 -53.10 74.53
N ASN A 964 57.87 -53.13 75.35
CA ASN A 964 58.73 -51.98 75.59
C ASN A 964 59.76 -51.72 74.46
N VAL A 965 59.48 -50.78 73.54
CA VAL A 965 60.35 -50.43 72.39
C VAL A 965 61.02 -49.05 72.55
N ALA A 966 61.39 -48.66 73.77
CA ALA A 966 62.08 -47.39 74.06
C ALA A 966 63.52 -47.29 73.49
N ALA A 967 64.06 -48.34 72.88
CA ALA A 967 65.46 -48.45 72.47
C ALA A 967 65.75 -48.08 70.99
N SER A 968 64.76 -48.08 70.10
CA SER A 968 65.00 -48.08 68.64
C SER A 968 64.96 -46.71 67.97
N VAL A 969 64.15 -45.77 68.47
CA VAL A 969 63.90 -44.48 67.80
C VAL A 969 64.99 -43.43 68.10
N ALA A 970 65.56 -43.45 69.30
CA ALA A 970 66.54 -42.45 69.75
C ALA A 970 67.80 -42.40 68.86
N ILE A 971 68.23 -43.54 68.32
CA ILE A 971 69.44 -43.64 67.49
C ILE A 971 69.24 -42.98 66.12
N LEU A 972 68.06 -43.15 65.50
CA LEU A 972 67.76 -42.60 64.18
C LEU A 972 67.65 -41.06 64.22
N VAL A 973 67.04 -40.51 65.27
CA VAL A 973 66.96 -39.05 65.46
C VAL A 973 68.34 -38.44 65.69
N ALA A 974 69.21 -39.11 66.47
CA ALA A 974 70.58 -38.66 66.68
C ALA A 974 71.40 -38.64 65.36
N ILE A 975 71.27 -39.67 64.53
CA ILE A 975 71.96 -39.74 63.22
C ILE A 975 71.49 -38.61 62.29
N ALA A 976 70.18 -38.35 62.22
CA ALA A 976 69.62 -37.28 61.39
C ALA A 976 70.14 -35.88 61.78
N ILE A 977 70.23 -35.60 63.10
CA ILE A 977 70.76 -34.34 63.62
C ILE A 977 72.26 -34.18 63.29
N VAL A 978 73.05 -35.25 63.42
CA VAL A 978 74.49 -35.23 63.06
C VAL A 978 74.70 -35.00 61.57
N VAL A 979 73.92 -35.63 60.70
CA VAL A 979 74.01 -35.43 59.24
C VAL A 979 73.64 -33.99 58.85
N ALA A 980 72.58 -33.42 59.45
CA ALA A 980 72.21 -32.03 59.23
C ALA A 980 73.32 -31.04 59.68
N ALA A 981 73.92 -31.28 60.84
CA ALA A 981 75.04 -30.48 61.35
C ALA A 981 76.28 -30.54 60.43
N LEU A 982 76.62 -31.71 59.89
CA LEU A 982 77.74 -31.89 58.97
C LEU A 982 77.51 -31.18 57.62
N ILE A 983 76.28 -31.17 57.09
CA ILE A 983 75.94 -30.43 55.87
C ILE A 983 76.05 -28.92 56.09
N ILE A 984 75.56 -28.41 57.23
CA ILE A 984 75.68 -26.98 57.59
C ILE A 984 77.15 -26.58 57.78
N ALA A 985 77.97 -27.44 58.39
CA ALA A 985 79.41 -27.24 58.53
C ALA A 985 80.13 -27.23 57.17
N ALA A 986 79.80 -28.14 56.25
CA ALA A 986 80.37 -28.14 54.90
C ALA A 986 80.04 -26.85 54.13
N ILE A 987 78.79 -26.37 54.23
CA ILE A 987 78.35 -25.12 53.60
C ILE A 987 79.06 -23.90 54.21
N SER A 988 79.37 -23.90 55.51
CA SER A 988 80.10 -22.79 56.15
C SER A 988 81.58 -22.76 55.76
N VAL A 989 82.24 -23.92 55.63
CA VAL A 989 83.65 -24.04 55.19
C VAL A 989 83.83 -23.60 53.73
N VAL A 990 82.89 -23.92 52.84
CA VAL A 990 82.90 -23.42 51.45
C VAL A 990 82.67 -21.89 51.40
N ARG A 991 82.04 -21.30 52.42
CA ARG A 991 81.80 -19.84 52.54
C ARG A 991 82.93 -19.06 53.21
N SER A 992 83.88 -19.71 53.88
CA SER A 992 85.01 -19.06 54.57
C SER A 992 86.29 -18.96 53.73
N SER A 993 86.22 -19.34 52.45
CA SER A 993 87.21 -19.02 51.42
C SER A 993 86.51 -18.28 50.26
N TRP A 994 87.27 -17.74 49.30
CA TRP A 994 86.78 -16.89 48.20
C TRP A 994 86.32 -15.48 48.59
N GLN A 995 87.26 -14.66 49.10
CA GLN A 995 87.24 -13.22 48.82
C GLN A 995 87.89 -12.92 47.45
N PRO A 996 87.59 -11.76 46.81
CA PRO A 996 87.32 -11.75 45.38
C PRO A 996 88.40 -11.08 44.51
N GLN A 997 88.57 -11.57 43.28
CA GLN A 997 89.19 -10.80 42.19
C GLN A 997 88.47 -11.04 40.85
N ASN A 998 88.50 -10.01 40.00
CA ASN A 998 88.27 -10.01 38.54
C ASN A 998 86.85 -10.31 37.99
N ALA A 999 86.08 -9.23 37.85
CA ALA A 999 85.44 -8.77 36.59
C ALA A 999 84.42 -9.65 35.82
N GLY A 1000 84.18 -10.92 36.17
CA GLY A 1000 83.16 -11.76 35.52
C GLY A 1000 81.74 -11.61 36.10
N VAL A 1001 81.65 -11.36 37.40
CA VAL A 1001 80.42 -11.56 38.21
C VAL A 1001 79.23 -10.68 37.76
N ALA A 1002 79.50 -9.47 37.25
CA ALA A 1002 78.47 -8.54 36.77
C ALA A 1002 77.68 -9.05 35.53
N ARG A 1003 78.17 -10.06 34.81
CA ARG A 1003 77.48 -10.63 33.63
C ARG A 1003 76.82 -12.00 33.85
N ALA A 1004 77.02 -12.64 35.01
CA ALA A 1004 76.29 -13.85 35.38
C ALA A 1004 74.89 -13.53 35.96
N LEU A 1005 74.82 -12.54 36.86
CA LEU A 1005 73.56 -12.10 37.49
C LEU A 1005 72.53 -11.53 36.49
N ALA A 1006 72.96 -11.13 35.29
CA ALA A 1006 72.09 -10.72 34.19
C ALA A 1006 71.37 -11.89 33.47
N ARG A 1007 71.81 -13.14 33.65
CA ARG A 1007 71.15 -14.32 33.03
C ARG A 1007 70.12 -15.00 33.93
N VAL A 1008 70.22 -14.84 35.25
CA VAL A 1008 69.24 -15.40 36.22
C VAL A 1008 67.86 -14.75 36.08
N ARG A 1009 67.79 -13.48 35.66
CA ARG A 1009 66.52 -12.79 35.33
C ARG A 1009 65.87 -13.22 34.00
N ARG A 1010 66.32 -14.33 33.39
CA ARG A 1010 65.64 -14.98 32.25
C ARG A 1010 65.20 -16.43 32.50
N SER A 1011 65.53 -17.02 33.66
CA SER A 1011 65.02 -18.34 34.04
C SER A 1011 63.60 -18.31 34.65
N GLU A 1012 63.15 -17.17 35.20
CA GLU A 1012 61.81 -17.03 35.80
C GLU A 1012 60.65 -17.19 34.80
N GLN A 1013 60.78 -16.67 33.57
CA GLN A 1013 59.71 -16.76 32.56
C GLN A 1013 59.58 -18.16 31.93
N ILE A 1014 60.66 -18.92 31.82
CA ILE A 1014 60.61 -20.29 31.27
C ILE A 1014 60.02 -21.27 32.31
N TRP A 1015 60.25 -21.02 33.61
CA TRP A 1015 59.69 -21.84 34.69
C TRP A 1015 58.15 -21.82 34.76
N GLN A 1016 57.52 -20.74 34.30
CA GLN A 1016 56.06 -20.66 34.22
C GLN A 1016 55.47 -21.34 32.97
N GLN A 1017 56.18 -21.34 31.83
CA GLN A 1017 55.62 -21.84 30.56
C GLN A 1017 55.61 -23.36 30.39
N MET A 1018 56.40 -24.14 31.15
CA MET A 1018 56.44 -25.61 31.00
C MET A 1018 55.62 -26.40 32.05
N GLY A 1019 54.85 -25.72 32.92
CA GLY A 1019 53.89 -26.37 33.82
C GLY A 1019 54.46 -27.35 34.86
N LEU A 1020 55.78 -27.34 35.08
CA LEU A 1020 56.50 -28.35 35.86
C LEU A 1020 56.13 -28.36 37.36
N GLN A 1021 55.63 -27.27 37.92
CA GLN A 1021 55.02 -27.24 39.26
C GLN A 1021 53.84 -28.22 39.39
N CYS A 1022 52.95 -28.27 38.38
CA CYS A 1022 51.80 -29.17 38.39
C CYS A 1022 52.24 -30.62 38.18
N LYS A 1023 53.12 -30.88 37.21
CA LYS A 1023 53.62 -32.24 36.93
C LYS A 1023 54.45 -32.82 38.08
N LEU A 1024 55.27 -32.02 38.75
CA LEU A 1024 56.03 -32.47 39.92
C LEU A 1024 55.14 -32.67 41.15
N LYS A 1025 54.15 -31.81 41.39
CA LYS A 1025 53.13 -32.05 42.45
C LYS A 1025 52.28 -33.29 42.16
N GLN A 1026 51.92 -33.54 40.91
CA GLN A 1026 51.22 -34.77 40.50
C GLN A 1026 52.10 -36.01 40.67
N ALA A 1027 53.38 -35.96 40.32
CA ALA A 1027 54.30 -37.08 40.54
C ALA A 1027 54.54 -37.37 42.04
N ILE A 1028 54.74 -36.33 42.86
CA ILE A 1028 54.92 -36.47 44.31
C ILE A 1028 53.61 -36.94 44.98
N GLY A 1029 52.45 -36.40 44.56
CA GLY A 1029 51.15 -36.85 45.03
C GLY A 1029 50.84 -38.30 44.65
N LEU A 1030 51.15 -38.71 43.41
CA LEU A 1030 51.01 -40.09 42.96
C LEU A 1030 51.93 -41.02 43.77
N TYR A 1031 53.18 -40.63 44.02
CA TYR A 1031 54.09 -41.39 44.88
C TYR A 1031 53.60 -41.48 46.33
N GLN A 1032 53.08 -40.38 46.90
CA GLN A 1032 52.49 -40.36 48.24
C GLN A 1032 51.25 -41.25 48.36
N VAL A 1033 50.42 -41.32 47.31
CA VAL A 1033 49.28 -42.25 47.24
C VAL A 1033 49.75 -43.69 47.08
N VAL A 1034 50.63 -44.00 46.13
CA VAL A 1034 51.12 -45.36 45.87
C VAL A 1034 51.89 -45.94 47.06
N ALA A 1035 52.68 -45.13 47.77
CA ALA A 1035 53.37 -45.55 48.99
C ALA A 1035 52.44 -45.73 50.21
N ALA A 1036 51.22 -45.16 50.19
CA ALA A 1036 50.23 -45.28 51.27
C ALA A 1036 49.11 -46.29 50.98
N ILE A 1037 48.91 -46.72 49.72
CA ILE A 1037 47.89 -47.70 49.34
C ILE A 1037 47.95 -49.00 50.18
N PRO A 1038 49.12 -49.63 50.40
CA PRO A 1038 49.20 -50.86 51.18
C PRO A 1038 48.80 -50.67 52.65
N THR A 1039 49.07 -49.50 53.24
CA THR A 1039 48.86 -49.21 54.67
C THR A 1039 47.52 -48.56 54.99
N VAL A 1040 46.82 -47.99 54.00
CA VAL A 1040 45.52 -47.33 54.18
C VAL A 1040 44.35 -48.19 53.70
N PHE A 1041 44.54 -49.04 52.69
CA PHE A 1041 43.44 -49.84 52.10
C PHE A 1041 43.57 -51.35 52.27
N ASN A 1042 44.68 -51.85 52.82
CA ASN A 1042 44.93 -53.28 53.08
C ASN A 1042 44.73 -54.21 51.85
N VAL A 1043 45.06 -53.70 50.66
CA VAL A 1043 45.02 -54.44 49.39
C VAL A 1043 46.43 -54.91 49.02
N SER A 1044 46.62 -56.23 48.91
CA SER A 1044 47.84 -56.81 48.35
C SER A 1044 47.87 -56.64 46.83
N LEU A 1045 48.86 -55.89 46.31
CA LEU A 1045 49.15 -55.82 44.89
C LEU A 1045 49.97 -57.04 44.44
N PRO A 1046 49.79 -57.57 43.22
CA PRO A 1046 50.63 -58.65 42.71
C PRO A 1046 52.03 -58.17 42.35
N ASP A 1047 53.05 -58.92 42.74
CA ASP A 1047 54.41 -58.76 42.19
C ASP A 1047 54.47 -59.20 40.72
N GLU A 1048 55.53 -58.75 40.02
CA GLU A 1048 55.82 -58.97 38.59
C GLU A 1048 54.89 -58.27 37.56
N GLN A 1049 55.21 -57.01 37.20
CA GLN A 1049 55.45 -56.63 35.79
C GLN A 1049 55.99 -55.20 35.54
N TYR A 1050 55.88 -54.26 36.48
CA TYR A 1050 56.24 -52.85 36.25
C TYR A 1050 57.75 -52.48 36.39
N ALA A 1051 58.66 -53.46 36.30
CA ALA A 1051 60.11 -53.24 36.43
C ALA A 1051 60.80 -52.71 35.16
N ALA A 1052 60.03 -52.22 34.17
CA ALA A 1052 60.53 -51.67 32.92
C ALA A 1052 59.65 -50.53 32.40
N TRP A 1053 59.95 -49.30 32.83
CA TRP A 1053 59.78 -48.00 32.13
C TRP A 1053 60.63 -46.94 32.84
#